data_AF-A0A1G4B853-F1
#
_entry.id   AF-A0A1G4B853-F1
#
_cell.length_a   1.000
_cell.length_b   1.000
_cell.length_c   1.000
_cell.angle_alpha   90.00
_cell.angle_beta   90.00
_cell.angle_gamma   90.00
#
_symmetry.space_group_name_H-M   'P 1'
#
loop_
_entity.id
_entity.type
_entity.pdbx_description
1 polymer ?
#
loop_
_entity_poly.entity_id
_entity_poly.type
_entity_poly.pdbx_seq_one_letter_code
_entity_poly.pdbx_strand_id
1 'polypeptide(L)'
;MKFLVTTDLLSIRAGTKKSTFISLHDPQSDLSTPSSSHDELDVWICDGKEINSDLMDQWLGQVRHSPKSMLVRDAEAIPRLWELAKGRVFQIAAFPEKTEGLSSKDWEEAILREAEMIYAKAHADTDTQRVSSNAKAKGLSTTQTSVLVIGAGIMNLMTAQLLAKHGYKVRIVDQGPDPRACQLKDWTMLGVTSGGHNARMFTNTEADNYNEQDSEIYQDMQSIFRKTVRGGGWSVKSPEDFNAAEDAWVSAFERVPGWMAATFKKNIHEVNVESGKLWRELMKNEPQLFENVGLHEDIIRLYVEDVALDASVELNRRLGALLEAPSAKQFLETYPAFRSAAETDHLAGGIIVDGFTVNIHLFVAKLIDHISSLGAVFTWDCEVQGIQRNSGGEVTVLRSQKGDLKADHFILSPGTTGSSLLHGTACENLIQGVLGIWLQIPNLDPKMRNSIKIHRRGHKVEDINITVAKDRETGEDILVFGGAYGYVGLGRPDPDSPEMKALYDELEEVARIYFPQGYAAAKSRGPNAMYPGGHRKFCVRPFTPTGLGVFERIPTASGGQLIITGGNNTGGFAQAPGMARAILRSFLGEHDPVHILFHPNRGKLPPADNNYQSHTPSPGPALTSPQAQKPPLRLLLVCSDGPQHRYLRYRLDQAFPGYRCVQETSDGQVRQLMKKSRVVDACWQQYHGLRRGFFGHDVRRAAHFDKLVPPGHVSPAPDLVVDSVNCRAVWEATEKWQPELTIVSGTKYIGKKLMARAGLMINMHTGHLPEYKGNHCVFFALYDGAVDKVASTLHQLTPELDGGDVLDRVFPEIDPEDNEDTLYTKCLEMAIDRCVEHIGKFSRGQRLEFVPQEAGGRTFRHRDRTPGKELGLWWSLNAGRLLKSRPASKEVDTD
;
A
#
# COMPACT_ATOMS: atom_id res chain seq x y z
N MET A 1 -2.55 -20.26 -15.17
CA MET A 1 -1.09 -20.27 -15.01
C MET A 1 -0.66 -21.17 -13.86
N LYS A 2 -0.22 -22.40 -14.15
CA LYS A 2 0.63 -23.21 -13.25
C LYS A 2 1.91 -23.64 -13.97
N PHE A 3 3.01 -23.70 -13.24
CA PHE A 3 4.31 -24.19 -13.70
C PHE A 3 4.51 -25.62 -13.23
N LEU A 4 4.88 -26.51 -14.14
CA LEU A 4 5.38 -27.84 -13.83
C LEU A 4 6.91 -27.77 -13.76
N VAL A 5 7.50 -28.14 -12.63
CA VAL A 5 8.95 -28.02 -12.39
C VAL A 5 9.53 -29.39 -12.02
N THR A 6 10.52 -29.87 -12.78
CA THR A 6 11.22 -31.12 -12.46
C THR A 6 12.01 -30.96 -11.14
N THR A 7 11.87 -31.90 -10.20
CA THR A 7 12.42 -31.80 -8.83
C THR A 7 13.94 -31.62 -8.73
N ASP A 8 14.69 -32.07 -9.75
CA ASP A 8 16.15 -31.95 -9.81
C ASP A 8 16.63 -30.56 -10.25
N LEU A 9 15.69 -29.69 -10.60
CA LEU A 9 15.93 -28.32 -11.00
C LEU A 9 15.40 -27.40 -9.90
N LEU A 10 16.32 -26.56 -9.45
CA LEU A 10 16.06 -25.42 -8.59
C LEU A 10 15.98 -25.78 -7.11
N SER A 11 16.66 -24.97 -6.31
CA SER A 11 16.60 -25.02 -4.85
C SER A 11 15.40 -24.22 -4.33
N ILE A 12 14.23 -24.31 -4.99
CA ILE A 12 12.98 -23.61 -4.63
C ILE A 12 12.49 -24.11 -3.27
N ARG A 13 13.16 -23.67 -2.20
CA ARG A 13 12.86 -23.93 -0.79
C ARG A 13 13.01 -22.67 0.05
N ALA A 14 13.33 -21.51 -0.53
CA ALA A 14 13.50 -20.26 0.21
C ALA A 14 12.69 -19.10 -0.42
N GLY A 15 11.46 -18.91 0.08
CA GLY A 15 10.56 -17.79 -0.25
C GLY A 15 9.13 -18.23 -0.61
N THR A 16 8.96 -19.48 -1.03
CA THR A 16 7.73 -20.04 -1.62
C THR A 16 7.06 -21.11 -0.75
N LYS A 17 7.16 -21.02 0.59
CA LYS A 17 6.58 -22.02 1.52
C LYS A 17 5.06 -22.28 1.35
N LYS A 18 4.39 -21.55 0.46
CA LYS A 18 2.98 -21.73 0.04
C LYS A 18 2.72 -21.37 -1.44
N SER A 19 3.66 -21.59 -2.37
CA SER A 19 3.38 -21.25 -3.79
C SER A 19 2.33 -22.18 -4.38
N THR A 20 1.11 -21.68 -4.62
CA THR A 20 -0.01 -22.43 -5.22
C THR A 20 0.09 -22.60 -6.73
N PHE A 21 1.15 -22.05 -7.37
CA PHE A 21 1.31 -22.02 -8.82
C PHE A 21 2.49 -22.86 -9.33
N ILE A 22 3.29 -23.49 -8.45
CA ILE A 22 4.36 -24.42 -8.83
C ILE A 22 3.93 -25.84 -8.44
N SER A 23 3.88 -26.73 -9.41
CA SER A 23 3.72 -28.17 -9.22
C SER A 23 5.06 -28.84 -9.42
N LEU A 24 5.55 -29.54 -8.41
CA LEU A 24 6.80 -30.29 -8.49
C LEU A 24 6.53 -31.67 -9.09
N HIS A 25 7.38 -32.09 -10.02
CA HIS A 25 7.30 -33.39 -10.67
C HIS A 25 8.60 -34.16 -10.51
N ASP A 26 8.49 -35.37 -9.95
CA ASP A 26 9.60 -36.32 -9.93
C ASP A 26 9.71 -36.98 -11.31
N PRO A 27 10.84 -36.83 -12.03
CA PRO A 27 11.02 -37.37 -13.37
C PRO A 27 10.97 -38.92 -13.43
N GLN A 28 10.99 -39.61 -12.28
CA GLN A 28 10.80 -41.06 -12.18
C GLN A 28 9.32 -41.47 -12.00
N SER A 29 8.40 -40.52 -11.87
CA SER A 29 6.96 -40.76 -11.70
C SER A 29 6.19 -40.50 -13.00
N ASP A 30 5.10 -41.22 -13.24
CA ASP A 30 4.15 -40.87 -14.31
C ASP A 30 3.39 -39.58 -13.95
N LEU A 31 2.97 -38.78 -14.94
CA LEU A 31 2.06 -37.63 -14.73
C LEU A 31 0.61 -38.06 -14.44
N SER A 32 0.40 -39.32 -14.04
CA SER A 32 -0.90 -39.93 -13.79
C SER A 32 -1.33 -39.79 -12.32
N THR A 33 -1.79 -38.60 -11.93
CA THR A 33 -2.58 -38.43 -10.70
C THR A 33 -3.86 -37.64 -10.96
N PRO A 34 -5.01 -38.06 -10.39
CA PRO A 34 -6.28 -37.36 -10.55
C PRO A 34 -6.35 -36.20 -9.55
N SER A 35 -5.91 -35.01 -9.92
CA SER A 35 -6.34 -33.82 -9.19
C SER A 35 -7.72 -33.42 -9.71
N SER A 36 -8.63 -33.09 -8.79
CA SER A 36 -9.94 -32.54 -9.08
C SER A 36 -9.86 -31.52 -10.21
N SER A 37 -10.78 -31.62 -11.17
CA SER A 37 -10.96 -30.71 -12.32
C SER A 37 -10.41 -29.30 -12.08
N HIS A 38 -9.56 -28.82 -13.00
CA HIS A 38 -9.16 -27.41 -13.26
C HIS A 38 -7.66 -27.03 -13.15
N ASP A 39 -6.73 -27.96 -12.92
CA ASP A 39 -5.31 -27.62 -12.83
C ASP A 39 -4.60 -27.53 -14.20
N GLU A 40 -4.56 -26.33 -14.77
CA GLU A 40 -3.85 -26.04 -16.03
C GLU A 40 -2.31 -26.00 -15.83
N LEU A 41 -1.61 -27.10 -16.12
CA LEU A 41 -0.13 -27.14 -16.18
C LEU A 41 0.37 -26.55 -17.50
N ASP A 42 0.62 -25.25 -17.55
CA ASP A 42 0.80 -24.50 -18.80
C ASP A 42 2.25 -24.46 -19.29
N VAL A 43 3.21 -24.28 -18.37
CA VAL A 43 4.63 -24.18 -18.70
C VAL A 43 5.43 -25.25 -17.96
N TRP A 44 6.21 -26.03 -18.70
CA TRP A 44 7.13 -27.01 -18.12
C TRP A 44 8.55 -26.43 -18.04
N ILE A 45 9.07 -26.31 -16.82
CA ILE A 45 10.46 -25.94 -16.52
C ILE A 45 11.24 -27.22 -16.22
N CYS A 46 12.11 -27.64 -17.13
CA CYS A 46 12.75 -28.96 -17.11
C CYS A 46 14.23 -28.93 -17.54
N ASP A 47 14.95 -30.04 -17.37
CA ASP A 47 16.35 -30.13 -17.77
C ASP A 47 16.43 -30.30 -19.28
N GLY A 48 15.51 -31.11 -19.81
CA GLY A 48 15.34 -31.42 -21.21
C GLY A 48 15.70 -32.85 -21.53
N LYS A 49 16.58 -33.50 -20.76
CA LYS A 49 17.03 -34.89 -20.98
C LYS A 49 16.00 -35.93 -20.54
N GLU A 50 15.29 -35.65 -19.45
CA GLU A 50 14.29 -36.53 -18.84
C GLU A 50 13.05 -36.76 -19.72
N ILE A 51 12.77 -35.84 -20.64
CA ILE A 51 11.55 -35.87 -21.45
C ILE A 51 11.64 -36.96 -22.53
N ASN A 52 10.66 -37.85 -22.53
CA ASN A 52 10.43 -38.87 -23.56
C ASN A 52 9.07 -38.66 -24.26
N SER A 53 8.73 -39.51 -25.24
CA SER A 53 7.47 -39.41 -25.99
C SER A 53 6.23 -39.50 -25.09
N ASP A 54 6.27 -40.41 -24.12
CA ASP A 54 5.11 -40.73 -23.29
C ASP A 54 4.81 -39.60 -22.32
N LEU A 55 5.85 -39.05 -21.67
CA LEU A 55 5.75 -37.89 -20.79
C LEU A 55 5.29 -36.64 -21.55
N MET A 56 5.83 -36.42 -22.76
CA MET A 56 5.39 -35.32 -23.63
C MET A 56 3.91 -35.48 -24.00
N ASP A 57 3.48 -36.68 -24.38
CA ASP A 57 2.08 -36.96 -24.74
C ASP A 57 1.13 -36.86 -23.54
N GLN A 58 1.55 -37.28 -22.34
CA GLN A 58 0.78 -37.12 -21.11
C GLN A 58 0.57 -35.64 -20.76
N TRP A 59 1.63 -34.82 -20.75
CA TRP A 59 1.54 -33.39 -20.47
C TRP A 59 0.68 -32.64 -21.49
N LEU A 60 0.91 -32.88 -22.79
CA LEU A 60 0.12 -32.25 -23.86
C LEU A 60 -1.33 -32.75 -23.91
N GLY A 61 -1.60 -33.93 -23.36
CA GLY A 61 -2.94 -34.49 -23.23
C GLY A 61 -3.81 -33.75 -22.22
N GLN A 62 -3.21 -33.05 -21.25
CA GLN A 62 -3.91 -32.31 -20.20
C GLN A 62 -4.34 -30.92 -20.69
N VAL A 63 -5.63 -30.59 -20.53
CA VAL A 63 -6.21 -29.28 -20.90
C VAL A 63 -5.85 -28.92 -22.36
N ARG A 64 -6.30 -29.74 -23.31
CA ARG A 64 -5.93 -29.69 -24.74
C ARG A 64 -6.16 -28.34 -25.45
N HIS A 65 -6.89 -27.41 -24.84
CA HIS A 65 -7.23 -26.11 -25.41
C HIS A 65 -6.35 -24.96 -24.87
N SER A 66 -5.53 -25.20 -23.84
CA SER A 66 -4.55 -24.22 -23.34
C SER A 66 -3.23 -24.38 -24.09
N PRO A 67 -2.63 -23.29 -24.62
CA PRO A 67 -1.35 -23.37 -25.31
C PRO A 67 -0.23 -23.73 -24.31
N LYS A 68 0.60 -24.70 -24.69
CA LYS A 68 1.65 -25.27 -23.83
C LYS A 68 3.02 -24.75 -24.24
N SER A 69 3.88 -24.49 -23.27
CA SER A 69 5.25 -24.00 -23.51
C SER A 69 6.27 -24.66 -22.58
N MET A 70 7.54 -24.59 -22.95
CA MET A 70 8.62 -25.25 -22.21
C MET A 70 9.83 -24.32 -22.07
N LEU A 71 10.46 -24.37 -20.89
CA LEU A 71 11.72 -23.72 -20.58
C LEU A 71 12.72 -24.81 -20.15
N VAL A 72 13.85 -24.92 -20.83
CA VAL A 72 14.80 -26.03 -20.69
C VAL A 72 16.19 -25.57 -20.26
N ARG A 73 16.82 -26.31 -19.34
CA ARG A 73 18.20 -26.04 -18.92
C ARG A 73 19.20 -26.41 -20.02
N ASP A 74 19.06 -27.60 -20.60
CA ASP A 74 19.91 -28.10 -21.67
C ASP A 74 19.41 -27.59 -23.03
N ALA A 75 20.04 -26.54 -23.52
CA ALA A 75 19.73 -25.98 -24.83
C ALA A 75 19.97 -26.98 -25.99
N GLU A 76 20.85 -27.96 -25.81
CA GLU A 76 21.12 -29.00 -26.83
C GLU A 76 19.96 -29.98 -26.97
N ALA A 77 19.09 -30.09 -25.96
CA ALA A 77 17.91 -30.95 -26.02
C ALA A 77 16.77 -30.38 -26.90
N ILE A 78 16.78 -29.07 -27.19
CA ILE A 78 15.68 -28.37 -27.88
C ILE A 78 15.26 -29.02 -29.20
N PRO A 79 16.16 -29.40 -30.13
CA PRO A 79 15.77 -30.04 -31.39
C PRO A 79 14.99 -31.35 -31.18
N ARG A 80 15.48 -32.21 -30.28
CA ARG A 80 14.81 -33.47 -29.92
C ARG A 80 13.43 -33.24 -29.31
N LEU A 81 13.30 -32.23 -28.46
CA LEU A 81 12.02 -31.91 -27.81
C LEU A 81 10.99 -31.37 -28.81
N TRP A 82 11.43 -30.62 -29.83
CA TRP A 82 10.56 -30.21 -30.93
C TRP A 82 10.02 -31.40 -31.73
N GLU A 83 10.84 -32.41 -31.99
CA GLU A 83 10.41 -33.65 -32.65
C GLU A 83 9.36 -34.39 -31.81
N LEU A 84 9.58 -34.52 -30.50
CA LEU A 84 8.63 -35.16 -29.57
C LEU A 84 7.30 -34.38 -29.46
N ALA A 85 7.37 -33.05 -29.47
CA ALA A 85 6.20 -32.18 -29.36
C ALA A 85 5.25 -32.30 -30.56
N LYS A 86 5.76 -32.67 -31.75
CA LYS A 86 4.97 -32.80 -32.99
C LYS A 86 4.16 -31.52 -33.31
N GLY A 87 4.76 -30.35 -33.04
CA GLY A 87 4.12 -29.04 -33.27
C GLY A 87 3.00 -28.65 -32.30
N ARG A 88 2.79 -29.39 -31.21
CA ARG A 88 1.75 -29.10 -30.20
C ARG A 88 2.21 -28.16 -29.08
N VAL A 89 3.49 -27.81 -29.05
CA VAL A 89 4.08 -26.85 -28.09
C VAL A 89 4.26 -25.52 -28.80
N PHE A 90 3.83 -24.43 -28.16
CA PHE A 90 3.96 -23.07 -28.69
C PHE A 90 5.42 -22.63 -28.77
N GLN A 91 6.17 -22.80 -27.69
CA GLN A 91 7.58 -22.42 -27.62
C GLN A 91 8.37 -23.34 -26.70
N ILE A 92 9.59 -23.70 -27.12
CA ILE A 92 10.62 -24.33 -26.29
C ILE A 92 11.81 -23.36 -26.25
N ALA A 93 12.14 -22.84 -25.07
CA ALA A 93 13.21 -21.86 -24.88
C ALA A 93 14.25 -22.35 -23.86
N ALA A 94 15.50 -21.93 -24.00
CA ALA A 94 16.53 -22.21 -23.01
C ALA A 94 16.40 -21.31 -21.77
N PHE A 95 16.98 -21.72 -20.65
CA PHE A 95 17.09 -20.88 -19.45
C PHE A 95 17.84 -19.57 -19.76
N PRO A 96 17.49 -18.45 -19.11
CA PRO A 96 18.29 -17.24 -19.20
C PRO A 96 19.72 -17.50 -18.72
N GLU A 97 20.70 -16.91 -19.42
CA GLU A 97 22.11 -17.02 -19.06
C GLU A 97 22.35 -16.55 -17.62
N LYS A 98 23.20 -17.28 -16.88
CA LYS A 98 23.59 -16.88 -15.54
C LYS A 98 24.68 -15.81 -15.64
N THR A 99 24.29 -14.55 -15.51
CA THR A 99 25.23 -13.42 -15.49
C THR A 99 26.12 -13.46 -14.24
N GLU A 100 27.42 -13.12 -14.39
CA GLU A 100 28.35 -13.01 -13.26
C GLU A 100 27.84 -12.00 -12.22
N GLY A 101 27.86 -12.38 -10.94
CA GLY A 101 27.44 -11.54 -9.82
C GLY A 101 25.97 -11.67 -9.38
N LEU A 102 25.11 -12.36 -10.15
CA LEU A 102 23.74 -12.68 -9.70
C LEU A 102 23.74 -13.75 -8.61
N SER A 103 22.95 -13.54 -7.55
CA SER A 103 22.74 -14.58 -6.54
C SER A 103 21.96 -15.76 -7.14
N SER A 104 22.07 -16.95 -6.53
CA SER A 104 21.30 -18.12 -6.98
C SER A 104 19.79 -17.84 -6.97
N LYS A 105 19.29 -17.09 -5.96
CA LYS A 105 17.89 -16.70 -5.86
C LYS A 105 17.46 -15.81 -7.04
N ASP A 106 18.24 -14.80 -7.38
CA ASP A 106 17.88 -13.84 -8.44
C ASP A 106 17.86 -14.51 -9.82
N TRP A 107 18.75 -15.48 -10.04
CA TRP A 107 18.77 -16.28 -11.26
C TRP A 107 17.57 -17.24 -11.34
N GLU A 108 17.21 -17.90 -10.24
CA GLU A 108 15.99 -18.73 -10.16
C GLU A 108 14.73 -17.89 -10.44
N GLU A 109 14.63 -16.67 -9.88
CA GLU A 109 13.54 -15.76 -10.19
C GLU A 109 13.55 -15.30 -11.66
N ALA A 110 14.72 -15.18 -12.30
CA ALA A 110 14.81 -14.86 -13.72
C ALA A 110 14.19 -15.97 -14.59
N ILE A 111 14.40 -17.24 -14.23
CA ILE A 111 13.78 -18.39 -14.88
C ILE A 111 12.25 -18.31 -14.76
N LEU A 112 11.73 -18.01 -13.57
CA LEU A 112 10.28 -17.86 -13.34
C LEU A 112 9.68 -16.68 -14.13
N ARG A 113 10.41 -15.57 -14.26
CA ARG A 113 10.03 -14.42 -15.09
C ARG A 113 9.92 -14.81 -16.57
N GLU A 114 10.88 -15.55 -17.10
CA GLU A 114 10.81 -16.03 -18.48
C GLU A 114 9.67 -17.03 -18.70
N ALA A 115 9.42 -17.93 -17.74
CA ALA A 115 8.29 -18.86 -17.81
C ALA A 115 6.93 -18.13 -17.86
N GLU A 116 6.74 -17.12 -17.00
CA GLU A 116 5.53 -16.28 -17.02
C GLU A 116 5.36 -15.53 -18.34
N MET A 117 6.45 -15.03 -18.91
CA MET A 117 6.41 -14.28 -20.16
C MET A 117 6.11 -15.16 -21.37
N ILE A 118 6.66 -16.38 -21.43
CA ILE A 118 6.35 -17.35 -22.48
C ILE A 118 4.89 -17.79 -22.39
N TYR A 119 4.35 -17.98 -21.17
CA TYR A 119 2.92 -18.22 -20.96
C TYR A 119 2.06 -17.09 -21.53
N ALA A 120 2.40 -15.83 -21.22
CA ALA A 120 1.68 -14.66 -21.72
C ALA A 120 1.71 -14.56 -23.25
N LYS A 121 2.87 -14.80 -23.86
CA LYS A 121 3.06 -14.81 -25.33
C LYS A 121 2.17 -15.85 -26.01
N ALA A 122 2.12 -17.07 -25.46
CA ALA A 122 1.36 -18.17 -26.03
C ALA A 122 -0.15 -17.87 -26.10
N HIS A 123 -0.71 -17.27 -25.04
CA HIS A 123 -2.10 -16.84 -25.03
C HIS A 123 -2.36 -15.65 -25.96
N ALA A 124 -1.50 -14.63 -25.94
CA ALA A 124 -1.65 -13.48 -26.82
C ALA A 124 -1.57 -13.88 -28.31
N ASP A 125 -0.72 -14.84 -28.67
CA ASP A 125 -0.64 -15.35 -30.04
C ASP A 125 -1.89 -16.15 -30.41
N THR A 126 -2.41 -16.98 -29.50
CA THR A 126 -3.67 -17.72 -29.71
C THR A 126 -4.84 -16.78 -30.05
N ASP A 127 -4.97 -15.67 -29.32
CA ASP A 127 -5.97 -14.64 -29.61
C ASP A 127 -5.74 -13.99 -30.99
N THR A 128 -4.48 -13.67 -31.32
CA THR A 128 -4.10 -13.10 -32.61
C THR A 128 -4.47 -14.04 -33.77
N GLN A 129 -4.20 -15.33 -33.65
CA GLN A 129 -4.51 -16.34 -34.65
C GLN A 129 -6.01 -16.51 -34.86
N ARG A 130 -6.79 -16.61 -33.77
CA ARG A 130 -8.26 -16.71 -33.83
C ARG A 130 -8.88 -15.53 -34.56
N VAL A 131 -8.40 -14.34 -34.27
CA VAL A 131 -8.95 -13.12 -34.84
C VAL A 131 -8.51 -12.93 -36.29
N SER A 132 -7.23 -13.21 -36.61
CA SER A 132 -6.70 -13.11 -37.98
C SER A 132 -7.32 -14.13 -38.93
N SER A 133 -7.55 -15.36 -38.46
CA SER A 133 -8.23 -16.40 -39.25
C SER A 133 -9.68 -16.02 -39.54
N ASN A 134 -10.40 -15.47 -38.56
CA ASN A 134 -11.76 -14.98 -38.75
C ASN A 134 -11.82 -13.81 -39.76
N ALA A 135 -10.93 -12.82 -39.64
CA ALA A 135 -10.87 -11.69 -40.56
C ALA A 135 -10.64 -12.13 -42.02
N LYS A 136 -9.72 -13.07 -42.25
CA LYS A 136 -9.48 -13.67 -43.58
C LYS A 136 -10.70 -14.41 -44.11
N ALA A 137 -11.42 -15.15 -43.27
CA ALA A 137 -12.61 -15.90 -43.67
C ALA A 137 -13.79 -15.00 -44.08
N LYS A 138 -13.89 -13.80 -43.50
CA LYS A 138 -15.03 -12.89 -43.70
C LYS A 138 -14.77 -11.73 -44.66
N GLY A 139 -13.52 -11.49 -45.08
CA GLY A 139 -13.17 -10.56 -46.16
C GLY A 139 -13.44 -9.08 -45.83
N LEU A 140 -13.13 -8.66 -44.61
CA LEU A 140 -13.38 -7.29 -44.15
C LEU A 140 -12.57 -6.26 -44.98
N SER A 141 -13.24 -5.30 -45.61
CA SER A 141 -12.60 -4.19 -46.35
C SER A 141 -12.27 -3.03 -45.42
N THR A 142 -11.06 -2.46 -45.53
CA THR A 142 -10.53 -1.43 -44.62
C THR A 142 -11.12 -0.03 -44.79
N THR A 143 -11.76 0.28 -45.91
CA THR A 143 -12.09 1.68 -46.27
C THR A 143 -13.48 2.16 -45.84
N GLN A 144 -14.28 1.35 -45.13
CA GLN A 144 -15.56 1.77 -44.54
C GLN A 144 -15.90 1.10 -43.19
N THR A 145 -14.91 0.55 -42.50
CA THR A 145 -15.12 -0.24 -41.28
C THR A 145 -15.68 0.60 -40.13
N SER A 146 -16.76 0.10 -39.52
CA SER A 146 -17.42 0.74 -38.38
C SER A 146 -16.83 0.27 -37.06
N VAL A 147 -16.60 1.21 -36.13
CA VAL A 147 -16.06 0.93 -34.80
C VAL A 147 -17.01 1.51 -33.75
N LEU A 148 -17.46 0.66 -32.83
CA LEU A 148 -18.25 1.06 -31.68
C LEU A 148 -17.40 1.09 -30.42
N VAL A 149 -17.28 2.26 -29.81
CA VAL A 149 -16.48 2.51 -28.61
C VAL A 149 -17.41 2.70 -27.41
N ILE A 150 -17.26 1.89 -26.36
CA ILE A 150 -18.09 1.91 -25.15
C ILE A 150 -17.32 2.50 -23.99
N GLY A 151 -17.79 3.65 -23.52
CA GLY A 151 -17.13 4.55 -22.57
C GLY A 151 -16.38 5.67 -23.28
N ALA A 152 -16.59 6.91 -22.85
CA ALA A 152 -15.97 8.15 -23.31
C ALA A 152 -14.94 8.68 -22.30
N GLY A 153 -14.26 7.79 -21.59
CA GLY A 153 -13.07 8.11 -20.80
C GLY A 153 -11.84 8.38 -21.68
N ILE A 154 -10.80 8.95 -21.10
CA ILE A 154 -9.59 9.39 -21.81
C ILE A 154 -8.97 8.31 -22.70
N MET A 155 -8.89 7.05 -22.22
CA MET A 155 -8.37 5.91 -22.99
C MET A 155 -9.09 5.75 -24.32
N ASN A 156 -10.43 5.78 -24.28
CA ASN A 156 -11.28 5.58 -25.44
C ASN A 156 -11.39 6.83 -26.30
N LEU A 157 -11.33 8.03 -25.73
CA LEU A 157 -11.30 9.28 -26.50
C LEU A 157 -10.00 9.38 -27.31
N MET A 158 -8.85 9.06 -26.71
CA MET A 158 -7.56 8.97 -27.41
C MET A 158 -7.61 7.95 -28.54
N THR A 159 -8.22 6.80 -28.29
CA THR A 159 -8.40 5.75 -29.30
C THR A 159 -9.34 6.19 -30.43
N ALA A 160 -10.48 6.79 -30.10
CA ALA A 160 -11.45 7.29 -31.07
C ALA A 160 -10.86 8.36 -32.00
N GLN A 161 -10.07 9.28 -31.43
CA GLN A 161 -9.36 10.30 -32.20
C GLN A 161 -8.37 9.66 -33.18
N LEU A 162 -7.55 8.72 -32.71
CA LEU A 162 -6.58 8.03 -33.56
C LEU A 162 -7.28 7.25 -34.67
N LEU A 163 -8.32 6.49 -34.36
CA LEU A 163 -9.06 5.68 -35.34
C LEU A 163 -9.79 6.54 -36.37
N ALA A 164 -10.44 7.64 -35.96
CA ALA A 164 -11.11 8.54 -36.89
C ALA A 164 -10.12 9.16 -37.89
N LYS A 165 -8.90 9.53 -37.45
CA LYS A 165 -7.83 9.99 -38.34
C LYS A 165 -7.35 8.93 -39.32
N HIS A 166 -7.50 7.65 -38.99
CA HIS A 166 -7.18 6.53 -39.86
C HIS A 166 -8.37 6.07 -40.72
N GLY A 167 -9.45 6.85 -40.78
CA GLY A 167 -10.58 6.63 -41.70
C GLY A 167 -11.66 5.68 -41.19
N TYR A 168 -11.59 5.22 -39.94
CA TYR A 168 -12.64 4.39 -39.33
C TYR A 168 -13.89 5.22 -39.03
N LYS A 169 -15.08 4.63 -39.22
CA LYS A 169 -16.36 5.25 -38.82
C LYS A 169 -16.61 5.00 -37.33
N VAL A 170 -16.27 5.96 -36.50
CA VAL A 170 -16.32 5.81 -35.03
C VAL A 170 -17.67 6.28 -34.46
N ARG A 171 -18.32 5.42 -33.68
CA ARG A 171 -19.42 5.80 -32.79
C ARG A 171 -19.02 5.54 -31.35
N ILE A 172 -19.15 6.54 -30.49
CA ILE A 172 -18.87 6.45 -29.05
C ILE A 172 -20.20 6.43 -28.29
N VAL A 173 -20.33 5.52 -27.34
CA VAL A 173 -21.50 5.38 -26.46
C VAL A 173 -21.03 5.42 -25.01
N ASP A 174 -21.61 6.30 -24.19
CA ASP A 174 -21.33 6.38 -22.76
C ASP A 174 -22.63 6.28 -21.95
N GLN A 175 -22.54 5.62 -20.80
CA GLN A 175 -23.65 5.51 -19.85
C GLN A 175 -23.96 6.85 -19.19
N GLY A 176 -22.94 7.70 -19.03
CA GLY A 176 -23.04 9.01 -18.40
C GLY A 176 -23.44 10.11 -19.37
N PRO A 177 -23.76 11.30 -18.83
CA PRO A 177 -24.08 12.48 -19.60
C PRO A 177 -22.83 13.07 -20.30
N ASP A 178 -23.06 13.95 -21.27
CA ASP A 178 -22.00 14.73 -21.91
C ASP A 178 -21.25 15.58 -20.87
N PRO A 179 -19.95 15.36 -20.64
CA PRO A 179 -19.20 16.09 -19.61
C PRO A 179 -19.09 17.59 -19.89
N ARG A 180 -19.28 18.04 -21.15
CA ARG A 180 -19.25 19.46 -21.52
C ARG A 180 -20.49 20.21 -21.01
N ALA A 181 -21.62 19.51 -20.88
CA ALA A 181 -22.90 20.08 -20.50
C ALA A 181 -23.27 19.89 -19.01
N CYS A 182 -22.48 19.14 -18.25
CA CYS A 182 -22.76 18.81 -16.85
C CYS A 182 -22.58 20.01 -15.88
N GLN A 183 -23.45 20.10 -14.88
CA GLN A 183 -23.28 21.03 -13.76
C GLN A 183 -22.23 20.48 -12.77
N LEU A 184 -21.64 21.36 -11.95
CA LEU A 184 -20.60 20.97 -10.99
C LEU A 184 -21.03 19.87 -10.00
N LYS A 185 -22.33 19.79 -9.68
CA LYS A 185 -22.93 18.81 -8.75
C LYS A 185 -23.09 17.42 -9.37
N ASP A 186 -23.11 17.31 -10.69
CA ASP A 186 -23.43 16.09 -11.44
C ASP A 186 -22.21 15.17 -11.60
N TRP A 187 -21.06 15.54 -11.02
CA TRP A 187 -19.78 14.88 -11.21
C TRP A 187 -19.76 13.39 -10.81
N THR A 188 -20.67 12.95 -9.94
CA THR A 188 -20.79 11.54 -9.53
C THR A 188 -21.35 10.66 -10.65
N MET A 189 -22.08 11.23 -11.62
CA MET A 189 -22.60 10.51 -12.78
C MET A 189 -21.53 10.30 -13.86
N LEU A 190 -20.41 11.03 -13.78
CA LEU A 190 -19.33 10.95 -14.75
C LEU A 190 -18.34 9.83 -14.43
N GLY A 191 -17.75 9.25 -15.48
CA GLY A 191 -16.65 8.30 -15.38
C GLY A 191 -15.36 8.95 -14.86
N VAL A 192 -14.35 8.12 -14.58
CA VAL A 192 -13.11 8.52 -13.88
C VAL A 192 -12.41 9.72 -14.50
N THR A 193 -12.44 9.90 -15.82
CA THR A 193 -11.75 11.01 -16.49
C THR A 193 -12.30 12.38 -16.13
N SER A 194 -13.64 12.51 -16.08
CA SER A 194 -14.34 13.78 -15.85
C SER A 194 -14.99 13.85 -14.47
N GLY A 195 -14.97 12.74 -13.73
CA GLY A 195 -15.26 12.68 -12.30
C GLY A 195 -14.07 13.18 -11.47
N GLY A 196 -14.35 13.76 -10.31
CA GLY A 196 -13.34 14.40 -9.46
C GLY A 196 -13.06 15.86 -9.87
N HIS A 197 -11.79 16.27 -9.74
CA HIS A 197 -11.34 17.62 -10.13
C HIS A 197 -10.56 17.64 -11.45
N ASN A 198 -10.43 18.87 -11.96
CA ASN A 198 -9.88 19.25 -13.25
C ASN A 198 -8.33 19.12 -13.32
N ALA A 199 -7.79 17.93 -13.09
CA ALA A 199 -6.35 17.73 -12.96
C ALA A 199 -5.91 16.31 -13.37
N ARG A 200 -5.00 16.17 -14.33
CA ARG A 200 -4.29 14.90 -14.60
C ARG A 200 -2.82 15.15 -14.82
N MET A 201 -2.00 14.15 -14.49
CA MET A 201 -0.55 14.19 -14.53
C MET A 201 -0.02 13.02 -15.36
N PHE A 202 1.03 13.30 -16.12
CA PHE A 202 1.87 12.31 -16.78
C PHE A 202 3.29 12.40 -16.23
N THR A 203 3.84 11.24 -15.87
CA THR A 203 5.28 11.01 -15.66
C THR A 203 5.61 9.57 -16.10
N ASN A 204 6.87 9.26 -16.40
CA ASN A 204 7.28 7.89 -16.77
C ASN A 204 7.06 6.86 -15.64
N THR A 205 6.89 7.35 -14.40
CA THR A 205 6.67 6.55 -13.18
C THR A 205 5.25 6.73 -12.64
N GLU A 206 4.27 7.02 -13.50
CA GLU A 206 2.85 6.97 -13.11
C GLU A 206 2.37 5.50 -12.99
N ALA A 207 1.41 5.22 -12.12
CA ALA A 207 0.95 3.86 -11.80
C ALA A 207 2.00 2.96 -11.14
N ASP A 208 2.09 3.07 -9.83
CA ASP A 208 2.88 2.16 -9.02
C ASP A 208 2.26 0.75 -8.97
N ASN A 209 3.13 -0.26 -8.83
CA ASN A 209 2.71 -1.62 -8.58
C ASN A 209 2.67 -1.87 -7.06
N TYR A 210 1.47 -1.87 -6.48
CA TYR A 210 1.28 -2.06 -5.05
C TYR A 210 1.40 -3.53 -4.59
N ASN A 211 1.78 -4.46 -5.47
CA ASN A 211 2.08 -5.84 -5.07
C ASN A 211 3.56 -6.03 -4.68
N GLU A 212 4.42 -5.02 -4.89
CA GLU A 212 5.85 -5.14 -4.60
C GLU A 212 6.12 -5.53 -3.14
N GLN A 213 6.96 -6.54 -2.98
CA GLN A 213 7.55 -6.94 -1.70
C GLN A 213 8.96 -6.34 -1.67
N ASP A 214 9.39 -5.79 -0.52
CA ASP A 214 10.69 -5.14 -0.33
C ASP A 214 10.91 -3.81 -1.10
N SER A 215 9.84 -3.05 -1.32
CA SER A 215 9.97 -1.69 -1.90
C SER A 215 10.71 -0.74 -0.95
N GLU A 216 11.69 0.00 -1.48
CA GLU A 216 12.35 1.11 -0.77
C GLU A 216 11.46 2.36 -0.67
N ILE A 217 10.43 2.43 -1.52
CA ILE A 217 9.49 3.56 -1.60
C ILE A 217 8.24 3.25 -0.76
N TYR A 218 7.64 2.06 -0.93
CA TYR A 218 6.40 1.68 -0.25
C TYR A 218 6.65 0.75 0.95
N GLN A 219 5.70 0.69 1.89
CA GLN A 219 5.67 -0.37 2.90
C GLN A 219 5.16 -1.68 2.29
N ASP A 220 5.15 -2.78 3.04
CA ASP A 220 4.49 -4.01 2.58
C ASP A 220 2.98 -3.77 2.44
N MET A 221 2.51 -3.77 1.20
CA MET A 221 1.13 -3.49 0.82
C MET A 221 0.28 -4.75 0.63
N GLN A 222 0.84 -5.96 0.83
CA GLN A 222 0.16 -7.20 0.48
C GLN A 222 -1.25 -7.30 1.08
N SER A 223 -1.39 -6.98 2.38
CA SER A 223 -2.67 -7.04 3.11
C SER A 223 -3.44 -5.71 3.16
N ILE A 224 -3.07 -4.72 2.33
CA ILE A 224 -3.57 -3.35 2.47
C ILE A 224 -5.10 -3.24 2.32
N PHE A 225 -5.70 -4.10 1.48
CA PHE A 225 -7.14 -4.13 1.25
C PHE A 225 -7.93 -4.80 2.38
N ARG A 226 -7.29 -5.59 3.25
CA ARG A 226 -7.94 -6.22 4.42
C ARG A 226 -7.89 -5.37 5.68
N LYS A 227 -7.42 -4.13 5.56
CA LYS A 227 -7.38 -3.16 6.67
C LYS A 227 -8.22 -1.96 6.26
N THR A 228 -9.03 -1.44 7.20
CA THR A 228 -9.79 -0.22 6.96
C THR A 228 -8.86 0.99 6.93
N VAL A 229 -9.28 2.10 6.32
CA VAL A 229 -8.52 3.37 6.34
C VAL A 229 -8.09 3.78 7.75
N ARG A 230 -8.99 3.66 8.72
CA ARG A 230 -8.70 3.99 10.12
C ARG A 230 -7.77 2.97 10.77
N GLY A 231 -7.81 1.71 10.33
CA GLY A 231 -6.88 0.64 10.71
C GLY A 231 -5.57 0.61 9.92
N GLY A 232 -5.26 1.65 9.14
CA GLY A 232 -4.01 1.77 8.38
C GLY A 232 -3.98 1.01 7.05
N GLY A 233 -5.14 0.66 6.50
CA GLY A 233 -5.27 0.08 5.16
C GLY A 233 -5.99 0.98 4.17
N TRP A 234 -6.48 0.37 3.09
CA TRP A 234 -7.19 1.06 2.02
C TRP A 234 -8.68 0.76 2.00
N SER A 235 -9.22 -0.17 2.78
CA SER A 235 -10.67 -0.45 2.70
C SER A 235 -11.51 0.68 3.28
N VAL A 236 -12.54 1.13 2.55
CA VAL A 236 -13.54 2.10 3.07
C VAL A 236 -14.81 1.43 3.58
N LYS A 237 -14.81 0.09 3.67
CA LYS A 237 -15.83 -0.73 4.33
C LYS A 237 -15.18 -1.85 5.14
N SER A 238 -15.93 -2.52 6.02
CA SER A 238 -15.36 -3.65 6.76
C SER A 238 -14.97 -4.75 5.78
N PRO A 239 -13.78 -5.37 5.91
CA PRO A 239 -13.44 -6.57 5.15
C PRO A 239 -14.41 -7.74 5.37
N GLU A 240 -15.11 -7.76 6.51
CA GLU A 240 -16.17 -8.73 6.80
C GLU A 240 -17.40 -8.56 5.90
N ASP A 241 -17.56 -7.37 5.28
CA ASP A 241 -18.66 -7.04 4.36
C ASP A 241 -18.28 -7.30 2.88
N PHE A 242 -17.13 -7.94 2.62
CA PHE A 242 -16.75 -8.29 1.26
C PHE A 242 -17.64 -9.41 0.73
N ASN A 243 -18.13 -9.24 -0.49
CA ASN A 243 -18.77 -10.36 -1.19
C ASN A 243 -17.72 -11.31 -1.78
N ALA A 244 -18.16 -12.47 -2.26
CA ALA A 244 -17.25 -13.49 -2.79
C ALA A 244 -16.34 -12.99 -3.94
N ALA A 245 -16.82 -12.08 -4.80
CA ALA A 245 -16.01 -11.53 -5.89
C ALA A 245 -14.96 -10.54 -5.38
N GLU A 246 -15.29 -9.74 -4.36
CA GLU A 246 -14.35 -8.84 -3.67
C GLU A 246 -13.27 -9.62 -2.93
N ASP A 247 -13.66 -10.65 -2.17
CA ASP A 247 -12.71 -11.53 -1.50
C ASP A 247 -11.80 -12.25 -2.49
N ALA A 248 -12.34 -12.78 -3.59
CA ALA A 248 -11.54 -13.43 -4.63
C ALA A 248 -10.51 -12.47 -5.24
N TRP A 249 -10.91 -11.22 -5.52
CA TRP A 249 -10.05 -10.18 -6.08
C TRP A 249 -8.95 -9.75 -5.12
N VAL A 250 -9.30 -9.48 -3.86
CA VAL A 250 -8.32 -9.13 -2.81
C VAL A 250 -7.34 -10.27 -2.57
N SER A 251 -7.84 -11.51 -2.53
CA SER A 251 -6.98 -12.68 -2.37
C SER A 251 -6.06 -12.88 -3.58
N ALA A 252 -6.52 -12.54 -4.79
CA ALA A 252 -5.67 -12.57 -5.99
C ALA A 252 -4.55 -11.52 -5.92
N PHE A 253 -4.85 -10.32 -5.43
CA PHE A 253 -3.86 -9.26 -5.21
C PHE A 253 -2.78 -9.70 -4.20
N GLU A 254 -3.21 -10.29 -3.08
CA GLU A 254 -2.34 -10.81 -2.02
C GLU A 254 -1.42 -11.94 -2.49
N ARG A 255 -1.82 -12.70 -3.50
CA ARG A 255 -1.05 -13.87 -3.97
C ARG A 255 0.07 -13.53 -4.96
N VAL A 256 0.11 -12.31 -5.50
CA VAL A 256 1.17 -11.92 -6.45
C VAL A 256 2.53 -11.95 -5.74
N PRO A 257 3.49 -12.79 -6.19
CA PRO A 257 4.80 -12.88 -5.54
C PRO A 257 5.69 -11.69 -5.89
N GLY A 258 6.64 -11.35 -5.01
CA GLY A 258 7.51 -10.17 -5.17
C GLY A 258 8.25 -10.08 -6.50
N TRP A 259 8.81 -11.20 -7.00
CA TRP A 259 9.51 -11.23 -8.29
C TRP A 259 8.60 -10.90 -9.49
N MET A 260 7.32 -11.25 -9.39
CA MET A 260 6.32 -11.01 -10.42
C MET A 260 5.84 -9.56 -10.35
N ALA A 261 5.59 -9.05 -9.14
CA ALA A 261 5.27 -7.64 -8.89
C ALA A 261 6.36 -6.70 -9.44
N ALA A 262 7.64 -7.01 -9.19
CA ALA A 262 8.77 -6.25 -9.72
C ALA A 262 8.80 -6.25 -11.27
N THR A 263 8.44 -7.38 -11.89
CA THR A 263 8.32 -7.48 -13.36
C THR A 263 7.17 -6.65 -13.89
N PHE A 264 6.01 -6.70 -13.24
CA PHE A 264 4.83 -5.92 -13.62
C PHE A 264 5.09 -4.42 -13.52
N LYS A 265 5.76 -3.95 -12.46
CA LYS A 265 6.20 -2.56 -12.35
C LYS A 265 7.09 -2.14 -13.52
N LYS A 266 8.07 -2.97 -13.89
CA LYS A 266 8.93 -2.69 -15.05
C LYS A 266 8.10 -2.56 -16.32
N ASN A 267 7.16 -3.47 -16.56
CA ASN A 267 6.29 -3.43 -17.73
C ASN A 267 5.39 -2.19 -17.76
N ILE A 268 4.88 -1.75 -16.60
CA ILE A 268 4.11 -0.50 -16.49
C ILE A 268 4.97 0.70 -16.91
N HIS A 269 6.21 0.80 -16.41
CA HIS A 269 7.13 1.87 -16.81
C HIS A 269 7.48 1.82 -18.30
N GLU A 270 7.70 0.63 -18.88
CA GLU A 270 7.94 0.47 -20.32
C GLU A 270 6.77 1.03 -21.15
N VAL A 271 5.53 0.73 -20.76
CA VAL A 271 4.33 1.28 -21.42
C VAL A 271 4.20 2.79 -21.21
N ASN A 272 4.53 3.32 -20.04
CA ASN A 272 4.49 4.75 -19.76
C ASN A 272 5.50 5.52 -20.60
N VAL A 273 6.74 5.03 -20.71
CA VAL A 273 7.81 5.66 -21.51
C VAL A 273 7.39 5.74 -22.98
N GLU A 274 6.85 4.65 -23.52
CA GLU A 274 6.33 4.63 -24.89
C GLU A 274 5.12 5.56 -25.06
N SER A 275 4.22 5.61 -24.08
CA SER A 275 3.08 6.52 -24.09
C SER A 275 3.51 7.99 -24.00
N GLY A 276 4.59 8.29 -23.27
CA GLY A 276 5.17 9.63 -23.18
C GLY A 276 5.64 10.15 -24.53
N LYS A 277 6.31 9.30 -25.33
CA LYS A 277 6.70 9.64 -26.71
C LYS A 277 5.48 10.01 -27.56
N LEU A 278 4.41 9.23 -27.45
CA LEU A 278 3.16 9.46 -28.18
C LEU A 278 2.40 10.71 -27.70
N TRP A 279 2.44 11.02 -26.39
CA TRP A 279 1.93 12.28 -25.86
C TRP A 279 2.67 13.48 -26.47
N ARG A 280 4.01 13.43 -26.50
CA ARG A 280 4.84 14.49 -27.10
C ARG A 280 4.58 14.64 -28.59
N GLU A 281 4.40 13.52 -29.31
CA GLU A 281 4.02 13.54 -30.73
C GLU A 281 2.65 14.20 -30.94
N LEU A 282 1.65 13.88 -30.10
CA LEU A 282 0.34 14.50 -30.18
C LEU A 282 0.40 16.01 -29.88
N MET A 283 1.15 16.43 -28.87
CA MET A 283 1.35 17.87 -28.58
C MET A 283 1.97 18.62 -29.75
N LYS A 284 2.88 17.97 -30.48
CA LYS A 284 3.52 18.54 -31.67
C LYS A 284 2.57 18.60 -32.87
N ASN A 285 1.80 17.54 -33.10
CA ASN A 285 0.98 17.39 -34.30
C ASN A 285 -0.40 18.05 -34.17
N GLU A 286 -0.91 18.20 -32.95
CA GLU A 286 -2.24 18.77 -32.65
C GLU A 286 -2.15 19.81 -31.50
N PRO A 287 -1.32 20.87 -31.64
CA PRO A 287 -1.07 21.83 -30.56
C PRO A 287 -2.35 22.52 -30.04
N GLN A 288 -3.37 22.69 -30.89
CA GLN A 288 -4.65 23.29 -30.54
C GLN A 288 -5.41 22.54 -29.44
N LEU A 289 -5.15 21.23 -29.26
CA LEU A 289 -5.72 20.44 -28.15
C LEU A 289 -5.12 20.83 -26.79
N PHE A 290 -3.90 21.38 -26.79
CA PHE A 290 -3.13 21.71 -25.59
C PHE A 290 -3.06 23.22 -25.28
N GLU A 291 -3.58 24.06 -26.17
CA GLU A 291 -3.76 25.48 -25.88
C GLU A 291 -4.85 25.69 -24.82
N ASN A 292 -4.66 26.60 -23.86
CA ASN A 292 -5.68 26.98 -22.87
C ASN A 292 -6.28 25.82 -22.06
N VAL A 293 -5.55 24.72 -21.87
CA VAL A 293 -5.96 23.58 -21.01
C VAL A 293 -5.10 23.45 -19.75
N GLY A 294 -4.43 24.53 -19.34
CA GLY A 294 -3.51 24.51 -18.20
C GLY A 294 -2.42 23.46 -18.36
N LEU A 295 -1.76 23.43 -19.51
CA LEU A 295 -0.57 22.61 -19.73
C LEU A 295 0.59 23.19 -18.92
N HIS A 296 1.08 22.42 -17.95
CA HIS A 296 2.28 22.75 -17.18
C HIS A 296 3.30 21.62 -17.33
N GLU A 297 4.49 21.95 -17.79
CA GLU A 297 5.61 21.01 -17.92
C GLU A 297 6.43 20.93 -16.63
N ASP A 298 7.16 19.83 -16.54
CA ASP A 298 8.06 19.44 -15.45
C ASP A 298 7.33 19.25 -14.11
N ILE A 299 7.65 18.15 -13.45
CA ILE A 299 7.01 17.78 -12.19
C ILE A 299 8.04 17.81 -11.07
N ILE A 300 7.72 18.57 -10.02
CA ILE A 300 8.49 18.55 -8.78
C ILE A 300 8.06 17.31 -7.99
N ARG A 301 8.98 16.40 -7.68
CA ARG A 301 8.71 15.25 -6.81
C ARG A 301 9.31 15.47 -5.44
N LEU A 302 8.48 15.45 -4.40
CA LEU A 302 8.86 15.65 -3.01
C LEU A 302 8.83 14.33 -2.25
N TYR A 303 9.85 14.08 -1.45
CA TYR A 303 9.99 12.86 -0.65
C TYR A 303 10.22 13.19 0.82
N VAL A 304 9.51 12.49 1.71
CA VAL A 304 9.66 12.66 3.17
C VAL A 304 10.89 11.94 3.72
N GLU A 305 11.32 10.86 3.07
CA GLU A 305 12.43 10.01 3.50
C GLU A 305 13.55 10.00 2.45
N ASP A 306 14.80 10.07 2.89
CA ASP A 306 15.98 10.07 2.00
C ASP A 306 16.08 8.77 1.19
N VAL A 307 15.75 7.62 1.79
CA VAL A 307 15.79 6.32 1.10
C VAL A 307 14.86 6.32 -0.12
N ALA A 308 13.64 6.85 0.04
CA ALA A 308 12.69 6.98 -1.06
C ALA A 308 13.14 8.02 -2.10
N LEU A 309 13.78 9.11 -1.66
CA LEU A 309 14.36 10.12 -2.53
C LEU A 309 15.47 9.51 -3.41
N ASP A 310 16.42 8.80 -2.80
CA ASP A 310 17.56 8.16 -3.47
C ASP A 310 17.08 7.09 -4.46
N ALA A 311 16.16 6.21 -4.03
CA ALA A 311 15.54 5.21 -4.89
C ALA A 311 14.82 5.86 -6.08
N SER A 312 14.12 6.97 -5.86
CA SER A 312 13.46 7.72 -6.93
C SER A 312 14.43 8.39 -7.89
N VAL A 313 15.53 8.96 -7.39
CA VAL A 313 16.59 9.56 -8.22
C VAL A 313 17.11 8.51 -9.19
N GLU A 314 17.46 7.33 -8.69
CA GLU A 314 17.99 6.24 -9.52
C GLU A 314 16.95 5.72 -10.52
N LEU A 315 15.71 5.52 -10.07
CA LEU A 315 14.62 5.09 -10.94
C LEU A 315 14.40 6.07 -12.11
N ASN A 316 14.30 7.37 -11.83
CA ASN A 316 14.04 8.37 -12.87
C ASN A 316 15.26 8.59 -13.78
N ARG A 317 16.49 8.43 -13.26
CA ARG A 317 17.71 8.43 -14.09
C ARG A 317 17.69 7.27 -15.08
N ARG A 318 17.41 6.04 -14.61
CA ARG A 318 17.31 4.85 -15.46
C ARG A 318 16.23 4.97 -16.53
N LEU A 319 15.11 5.62 -16.22
CA LEU A 319 14.02 5.86 -17.17
C LEU A 319 14.25 7.08 -18.07
N GLY A 320 15.39 7.77 -17.95
CA GLY A 320 15.70 8.98 -18.72
C GLY A 320 14.77 10.17 -18.44
N ALA A 321 14.10 10.17 -17.28
CA ALA A 321 13.12 11.20 -16.90
C ALA A 321 13.66 12.21 -15.87
N LEU A 322 14.83 11.96 -15.27
CA LEU A 322 15.41 12.88 -14.28
C LEU A 322 15.98 14.13 -14.97
N LEU A 323 15.42 15.30 -14.66
CA LEU A 323 15.92 16.58 -15.15
C LEU A 323 16.92 17.21 -14.18
N GLU A 324 16.54 17.28 -12.89
CA GLU A 324 17.40 17.82 -11.83
C GLU A 324 17.27 17.02 -10.54
N ALA A 325 18.38 16.81 -9.85
CA ALA A 325 18.44 16.25 -8.49
C ALA A 325 19.28 17.17 -7.58
N PRO A 326 18.76 18.36 -7.23
CA PRO A 326 19.47 19.31 -6.38
C PRO A 326 19.66 18.74 -4.97
N SER A 327 20.71 19.19 -4.27
CA SER A 327 20.81 18.94 -2.82
C SER A 327 19.62 19.60 -2.09
N ALA A 328 19.23 19.07 -0.93
CA ALA A 328 18.12 19.62 -0.15
C ALA A 328 18.26 21.13 0.11
N LYS A 329 19.49 21.62 0.34
CA LYS A 329 19.78 23.04 0.51
C LYS A 329 19.47 23.84 -0.76
N GLN A 330 19.99 23.43 -1.91
CA GLN A 330 19.73 24.08 -3.20
C GLN A 330 18.25 24.04 -3.56
N PHE A 331 17.58 22.91 -3.29
CA PHE A 331 16.14 22.77 -3.50
C PHE A 331 15.34 23.82 -2.71
N LEU A 332 15.67 24.05 -1.43
CA LEU A 332 14.99 25.03 -0.57
C LEU A 332 15.39 26.49 -0.84
N GLU A 333 16.49 26.72 -1.55
CA GLU A 333 16.85 28.03 -2.10
C GLU A 333 15.95 28.37 -3.30
N THR A 334 15.72 27.41 -4.19
CA THR A 334 14.81 27.55 -5.34
C THR A 334 13.34 27.56 -4.94
N TYR A 335 12.94 26.70 -3.98
CA TYR A 335 11.55 26.52 -3.53
C TYR A 335 11.40 26.82 -2.02
N PRO A 336 11.52 28.10 -1.61
CA PRO A 336 11.49 28.48 -0.20
C PRO A 336 10.16 28.16 0.50
N ALA A 337 9.06 27.99 -0.26
CA ALA A 337 7.75 27.60 0.25
C ALA A 337 7.79 26.30 1.08
N PHE A 338 8.74 25.40 0.80
CA PHE A 338 8.84 24.10 1.48
C PHE A 338 9.78 24.07 2.70
N ARG A 339 10.38 25.20 3.09
CA ARG A 339 11.30 25.25 4.24
C ARG A 339 10.65 24.77 5.53
N SER A 340 9.42 25.20 5.79
CA SER A 340 8.70 24.79 7.00
C SER A 340 8.47 23.27 7.05
N ALA A 341 8.19 22.63 5.91
CA ALA A 341 8.05 21.19 5.83
C ALA A 341 9.39 20.46 6.10
N ALA A 342 10.50 20.99 5.59
CA ALA A 342 11.83 20.43 5.85
C ALA A 342 12.25 20.58 7.34
N GLU A 343 12.02 21.76 7.93
CA GLU A 343 12.33 22.04 9.35
C GLU A 343 11.51 21.19 10.33
N THR A 344 10.42 20.59 9.86
CA THR A 344 9.51 19.74 10.65
C THR A 344 9.57 18.25 10.28
N ASP A 345 10.65 17.81 9.61
CA ASP A 345 10.90 16.42 9.20
C ASP A 345 9.79 15.83 8.28
N HIS A 346 9.10 16.70 7.56
CA HIS A 346 8.09 16.39 6.54
C HIS A 346 8.63 16.53 5.10
N LEU A 347 9.91 16.83 4.93
CA LEU A 347 10.55 16.86 3.62
C LEU A 347 12.04 16.54 3.77
N ALA A 348 12.49 15.47 3.12
CA ALA A 348 13.90 15.14 2.97
C ALA A 348 14.52 15.94 1.81
N GLY A 349 13.80 16.01 0.69
CA GLY A 349 14.23 16.76 -0.49
C GLY A 349 13.27 16.60 -1.66
N GLY A 350 13.66 17.13 -2.81
CA GLY A 350 12.89 17.00 -4.03
C GLY A 350 13.75 16.96 -5.29
N ILE A 351 13.19 16.35 -6.33
CA ILE A 351 13.77 16.26 -7.67
C ILE A 351 12.81 16.85 -8.70
N ILE A 352 13.34 17.17 -9.88
CA ILE A 352 12.56 17.63 -11.02
C ILE A 352 12.63 16.56 -12.10
N VAL A 353 11.47 16.14 -12.59
CA VAL A 353 11.36 15.07 -13.60
C VAL A 353 10.54 15.53 -14.80
N ASP A 354 10.88 14.98 -15.96
CA ASP A 354 10.13 15.13 -17.19
C ASP A 354 8.70 14.59 -16.99
N GLY A 355 7.75 15.38 -17.43
CA GLY A 355 6.33 15.12 -17.24
C GLY A 355 5.52 16.37 -17.51
N PHE A 356 4.21 16.23 -17.42
CA PHE A 356 3.31 17.36 -17.58
C PHE A 356 1.99 17.14 -16.85
N THR A 357 1.26 18.23 -16.65
CA THR A 357 -0.12 18.21 -16.19
C THR A 357 -1.02 18.95 -17.14
N VAL A 358 -2.29 18.54 -17.19
CA VAL A 358 -3.36 19.28 -17.89
C VAL A 358 -4.59 19.38 -17.01
N ASN A 359 -5.34 20.46 -17.19
CA ASN A 359 -6.72 20.57 -16.74
C ASN A 359 -7.62 19.67 -17.58
N ILE A 360 -7.78 18.43 -17.12
CA ILE A 360 -8.39 17.33 -17.88
C ILE A 360 -9.81 17.60 -18.39
N HIS A 361 -10.65 18.34 -17.67
CA HIS A 361 -12.00 18.67 -18.12
C HIS A 361 -11.96 19.57 -19.36
N LEU A 362 -11.04 20.53 -19.41
CA LEU A 362 -10.85 21.42 -20.56
C LEU A 362 -10.25 20.66 -21.75
N PHE A 363 -9.24 19.83 -21.48
CA PHE A 363 -8.63 18.98 -22.51
C PHE A 363 -9.65 18.00 -23.14
N VAL A 364 -10.46 17.34 -22.31
CA VAL A 364 -11.47 16.38 -22.78
C VAL A 364 -12.58 17.06 -23.55
N ALA A 365 -13.03 18.26 -23.14
CA ALA A 365 -14.00 19.03 -23.90
C ALA A 365 -13.49 19.30 -25.33
N LYS A 366 -12.26 19.80 -25.46
CA LYS A 366 -11.60 20.01 -26.76
C LYS A 366 -11.42 18.72 -27.56
N LEU A 367 -11.05 17.64 -26.89
CA LEU A 367 -10.85 16.33 -27.53
C LEU A 367 -12.17 15.78 -28.09
N ILE A 368 -13.28 15.91 -27.35
CA ILE A 368 -14.62 15.53 -27.82
C ILE A 368 -15.03 16.36 -29.04
N ASP A 369 -14.81 17.68 -29.01
CA ASP A 369 -15.09 18.57 -30.15
C ASP A 369 -14.26 18.17 -31.38
N HIS A 370 -12.97 17.90 -31.18
CA HIS A 370 -12.06 17.47 -32.23
C HIS A 370 -12.46 16.12 -32.83
N ILE A 371 -12.78 15.12 -32.01
CA ILE A 371 -13.28 13.80 -32.47
C ILE A 371 -14.59 13.97 -33.26
N SER A 372 -15.49 14.85 -32.81
CA SER A 372 -16.73 15.14 -33.53
C SER A 372 -16.45 15.80 -34.90
N SER A 373 -15.46 16.69 -34.98
CA SER A 373 -15.04 17.33 -36.24
C SER A 373 -14.43 16.35 -37.25
N LEU A 374 -13.90 15.21 -36.78
CA LEU A 374 -13.43 14.11 -37.61
C LEU A 374 -14.58 13.19 -38.09
N GLY A 375 -15.84 13.51 -37.75
CA GLY A 375 -17.03 12.78 -38.19
C GLY A 375 -17.51 11.67 -37.26
N ALA A 376 -16.93 11.55 -36.06
CA ALA A 376 -17.40 10.58 -35.08
C ALA A 376 -18.71 11.02 -34.41
N VAL A 377 -19.53 10.05 -34.00
CA VAL A 377 -20.85 10.29 -33.39
C VAL A 377 -20.85 9.87 -31.93
N PHE A 378 -21.37 10.74 -31.05
CA PHE A 378 -21.52 10.45 -29.62
C PHE A 378 -22.97 10.11 -29.27
N THR A 379 -23.17 9.12 -28.41
CA THR A 379 -24.44 8.80 -27.77
C THR A 379 -24.24 8.76 -26.26
N TRP A 380 -24.75 9.78 -25.58
CA TRP A 380 -24.71 9.90 -24.13
C TRP A 380 -25.93 9.22 -23.48
N ASP A 381 -25.89 9.06 -22.16
CA ASP A 381 -26.97 8.53 -21.34
C ASP A 381 -27.48 7.18 -21.89
N CYS A 382 -26.56 6.28 -22.24
CA CYS A 382 -26.85 5.00 -22.87
C CYS A 382 -25.98 3.89 -22.27
N GLU A 383 -26.55 3.17 -21.32
CA GLU A 383 -25.88 2.02 -20.71
C GLU A 383 -25.85 0.82 -21.67
N VAL A 384 -24.67 0.22 -21.82
CA VAL A 384 -24.48 -1.06 -22.53
C VAL A 384 -24.45 -2.19 -21.51
N GLN A 385 -25.38 -3.13 -21.65
CA GLN A 385 -25.74 -4.08 -20.62
C GLN A 385 -25.16 -5.48 -20.83
N GLY A 386 -24.69 -5.80 -22.05
CA GLY A 386 -24.10 -7.11 -22.29
C GLY A 386 -23.64 -7.36 -23.73
N ILE A 387 -22.78 -8.36 -23.87
CA ILE A 387 -22.23 -8.84 -25.13
C ILE A 387 -23.05 -10.05 -25.60
N GLN A 388 -23.57 -10.02 -26.83
CA GLN A 388 -24.14 -11.22 -27.46
C GLN A 388 -23.12 -11.89 -28.37
N ARG A 389 -23.13 -13.23 -28.32
CA ARG A 389 -22.23 -14.09 -29.09
C ARG A 389 -23.02 -15.15 -29.85
N ASN A 390 -22.52 -15.59 -30.99
CA ASN A 390 -23.03 -16.78 -31.66
C ASN A 390 -22.45 -18.07 -31.03
N SER A 391 -22.82 -19.23 -31.57
CA SER A 391 -22.33 -20.54 -31.09
C SER A 391 -20.82 -20.75 -31.25
N GLY A 392 -20.15 -19.97 -32.11
CA GLY A 392 -18.70 -19.97 -32.28
C GLY A 392 -17.97 -19.06 -31.29
N GLY A 393 -18.69 -18.38 -30.40
CA GLY A 393 -18.13 -17.39 -29.47
C GLY A 393 -17.85 -16.02 -30.08
N GLU A 394 -18.18 -15.82 -31.37
CA GLU A 394 -17.98 -14.56 -32.07
C GLU A 394 -19.03 -13.54 -31.64
N VAL A 395 -18.61 -12.31 -31.38
CA VAL A 395 -19.49 -11.22 -30.97
C VAL A 395 -20.35 -10.77 -32.14
N THR A 396 -21.67 -10.74 -31.93
CA THR A 396 -22.64 -10.33 -32.95
C THR A 396 -23.16 -8.92 -32.74
N VAL A 397 -23.46 -8.56 -31.48
CA VAL A 397 -24.09 -7.28 -31.12
C VAL A 397 -23.85 -6.98 -29.63
N LEU A 398 -23.87 -5.69 -29.27
CA LEU A 398 -23.94 -5.25 -27.88
C LEU A 398 -25.36 -4.80 -27.54
N ARG A 399 -25.93 -5.32 -26.45
CA ARG A 399 -27.24 -4.88 -25.95
C ARG A 399 -27.10 -3.59 -25.18
N SER A 400 -27.94 -2.60 -25.46
CA SER A 400 -27.99 -1.35 -24.70
C SER A 400 -29.42 -0.98 -24.31
N GLN A 401 -29.56 -0.05 -23.37
CA GLN A 401 -30.85 0.51 -22.96
C GLN A 401 -31.63 1.12 -24.15
N LYS A 402 -30.91 1.63 -25.17
CA LYS A 402 -31.49 2.26 -26.36
C LYS A 402 -31.57 1.31 -27.57
N GLY A 403 -31.46 0.01 -27.33
CA GLY A 403 -31.54 -1.05 -28.34
C GLY A 403 -30.19 -1.65 -28.73
N ASP A 404 -30.21 -2.50 -29.73
CA ASP A 404 -29.06 -3.29 -30.17
C ASP A 404 -28.04 -2.45 -30.94
N LEU A 405 -26.77 -2.53 -30.54
CA LEU A 405 -25.67 -1.77 -31.12
C LEU A 405 -24.75 -2.68 -31.94
N LYS A 406 -24.73 -2.47 -33.26
CA LYS A 406 -23.90 -3.21 -34.22
C LYS A 406 -22.72 -2.37 -34.72
N ALA A 407 -21.60 -3.04 -34.99
CA ALA A 407 -20.41 -2.52 -35.65
C ALA A 407 -19.53 -3.68 -36.12
N ASP A 408 -18.49 -3.38 -36.90
CA ASP A 408 -17.50 -4.38 -37.32
C ASP A 408 -16.51 -4.68 -36.19
N HIS A 409 -16.03 -3.61 -35.56
CA HIS A 409 -15.21 -3.68 -34.35
C HIS A 409 -15.92 -3.06 -33.14
N PHE A 410 -15.57 -3.56 -31.96
CA PHE A 410 -16.03 -3.04 -30.68
C PHE A 410 -14.83 -2.74 -29.78
N ILE A 411 -14.87 -1.67 -29.00
CA ILE A 411 -13.87 -1.34 -28.00
C ILE A 411 -14.58 -1.08 -26.69
N LEU A 412 -14.28 -1.87 -25.66
CA LEU A 412 -14.90 -1.79 -24.34
C LEU A 412 -13.91 -1.26 -23.31
N SER A 413 -14.27 -0.18 -22.63
CA SER A 413 -13.61 0.27 -21.40
C SER A 413 -14.66 0.35 -20.29
N PRO A 414 -14.92 -0.75 -19.56
CA PRO A 414 -16.11 -0.91 -18.70
C PRO A 414 -16.12 -0.03 -17.44
N GLY A 415 -15.01 0.65 -17.13
CA GLY A 415 -14.86 1.38 -15.87
C GLY A 415 -15.01 0.43 -14.67
N THR A 416 -15.55 0.95 -13.57
CA THR A 416 -15.78 0.17 -12.34
C THR A 416 -17.22 -0.35 -12.19
N THR A 417 -18.15 0.15 -13.01
CA THR A 417 -19.57 -0.23 -12.96
C THR A 417 -19.96 -1.25 -14.03
N GLY A 418 -19.09 -1.51 -15.01
CA GLY A 418 -19.36 -2.43 -16.13
C GLY A 418 -18.96 -3.88 -15.89
N SER A 419 -18.96 -4.38 -14.64
CA SER A 419 -18.54 -5.77 -14.34
C SER A 419 -19.43 -6.80 -15.05
N SER A 420 -20.74 -6.56 -15.14
CA SER A 420 -21.70 -7.40 -15.86
C SER A 420 -21.40 -7.51 -17.36
N LEU A 421 -20.87 -6.44 -17.97
CA LEU A 421 -20.50 -6.41 -19.39
C LEU A 421 -19.34 -7.36 -19.70
N LEU A 422 -18.50 -7.66 -18.71
CA LEU A 422 -17.35 -8.54 -18.83
C LEU A 422 -17.69 -10.04 -18.67
N HIS A 423 -18.95 -10.39 -18.39
CA HIS A 423 -19.33 -11.77 -18.15
C HIS A 423 -19.01 -12.68 -19.36
N GLY A 424 -18.37 -13.81 -19.07
CA GLY A 424 -17.91 -14.77 -20.08
C GLY A 424 -16.72 -14.30 -20.91
N THR A 425 -15.96 -13.29 -20.44
CA THR A 425 -14.69 -12.86 -21.05
C THR A 425 -13.52 -13.20 -20.14
N ALA A 426 -12.30 -13.21 -20.65
CA ALA A 426 -11.10 -13.40 -19.83
C ALA A 426 -10.89 -12.27 -18.82
N CYS A 427 -11.46 -11.08 -19.03
CA CYS A 427 -11.43 -9.96 -18.09
C CYS A 427 -12.48 -10.02 -16.97
N GLU A 428 -13.37 -11.04 -16.95
CA GLU A 428 -14.38 -11.18 -15.91
C GLU A 428 -13.76 -11.17 -14.50
N ASN A 429 -14.37 -10.42 -13.58
CA ASN A 429 -13.93 -10.26 -12.19
C ASN A 429 -12.51 -9.69 -11.98
N LEU A 430 -11.85 -9.17 -13.02
CA LEU A 430 -10.51 -8.58 -12.87
C LEU A 430 -10.52 -7.10 -12.46
N ILE A 431 -11.60 -6.36 -12.71
CA ILE A 431 -11.65 -4.91 -12.49
C ILE A 431 -12.54 -4.58 -11.30
N GLN A 432 -11.97 -3.89 -10.30
CA GLN A 432 -12.69 -3.36 -9.15
C GLN A 432 -12.27 -1.93 -8.81
N GLY A 433 -13.03 -1.26 -7.95
CA GLY A 433 -12.88 0.17 -7.67
C GLY A 433 -11.95 0.48 -6.50
N VAL A 434 -10.99 1.38 -6.74
CA VAL A 434 -10.23 2.09 -5.70
C VAL A 434 -10.40 3.58 -5.88
N LEU A 435 -11.02 4.25 -4.92
CA LEU A 435 -11.25 5.68 -4.98
C LEU A 435 -9.99 6.50 -4.77
N GLY A 436 -9.99 7.71 -5.30
CA GLY A 436 -9.10 8.81 -4.90
C GLY A 436 -9.94 10.02 -4.53
N ILE A 437 -9.49 10.79 -3.53
CA ILE A 437 -10.17 12.00 -3.08
C ILE A 437 -9.47 13.25 -3.58
N TRP A 438 -10.22 14.34 -3.62
CA TRP A 438 -9.77 15.61 -4.16
C TRP A 438 -10.05 16.76 -3.20
N LEU A 439 -9.11 17.71 -3.15
CA LEU A 439 -9.19 18.97 -2.42
C LEU A 439 -8.66 20.09 -3.31
N GLN A 440 -9.14 21.31 -3.15
CA GLN A 440 -8.56 22.48 -3.79
C GLN A 440 -8.28 23.60 -2.79
N ILE A 441 -7.20 24.35 -3.01
CA ILE A 441 -6.85 25.56 -2.26
C ILE A 441 -6.36 26.67 -3.22
N PRO A 442 -6.40 27.94 -2.84
CA PRO A 442 -5.79 29.01 -3.63
C PRO A 442 -4.27 28.83 -3.79
N ASN A 443 -3.75 29.13 -4.98
CA ASN A 443 -2.31 29.20 -5.26
C ASN A 443 -1.82 30.63 -4.98
N LEU A 444 -1.27 30.86 -3.79
CA LEU A 444 -0.84 32.17 -3.29
C LEU A 444 0.68 32.37 -3.42
N ASP A 445 1.15 33.61 -3.19
CA ASP A 445 2.55 33.99 -3.37
C ASP A 445 3.49 33.39 -2.29
N PRO A 446 4.67 32.84 -2.66
CA PRO A 446 5.15 32.62 -4.02
C PRO A 446 4.35 31.52 -4.71
N LYS A 447 3.74 31.85 -5.85
CA LYS A 447 2.88 30.93 -6.58
C LYS A 447 3.69 29.77 -7.14
N MET A 448 3.18 28.55 -6.96
CA MET A 448 3.76 27.38 -7.63
C MET A 448 3.49 27.48 -9.13
N ARG A 449 4.56 27.31 -9.92
CA ARG A 449 4.50 27.30 -11.39
C ARG A 449 4.48 25.87 -11.95
N ASN A 450 5.17 24.95 -11.28
CA ASN A 450 5.21 23.55 -11.62
C ASN A 450 4.23 22.77 -10.74
N SER A 451 3.64 21.73 -11.33
CA SER A 451 2.85 20.75 -10.59
C SER A 451 3.77 19.84 -9.79
N ILE A 452 3.23 19.24 -8.72
CA ILE A 452 4.01 18.56 -7.68
C ILE A 452 3.44 17.17 -7.45
N LYS A 453 4.31 16.19 -7.19
CA LYS A 453 3.92 14.89 -6.62
C LYS A 453 4.62 14.69 -5.28
N ILE A 454 3.88 14.42 -4.22
CA ILE A 454 4.43 14.20 -2.87
C ILE A 454 4.30 12.72 -2.53
N HIS A 455 5.38 12.14 -2.01
CA HIS A 455 5.40 10.77 -1.52
C HIS A 455 5.75 10.73 0.00
N ARG A 456 4.87 10.10 0.79
CA ARG A 456 4.93 10.03 2.26
C ARG A 456 4.65 8.60 2.75
N ARG A 457 5.67 7.73 2.75
CA ARG A 457 5.58 6.32 3.16
C ARG A 457 4.88 6.12 4.51
N GLY A 458 3.91 5.20 4.59
CA GLY A 458 3.21 4.82 5.82
C GLY A 458 2.11 5.79 6.29
N HIS A 459 1.78 6.81 5.50
CA HIS A 459 0.67 7.72 5.77
C HIS A 459 -0.65 7.21 5.17
N LYS A 460 -1.82 7.67 5.66
CA LYS A 460 -3.11 7.30 5.03
C LYS A 460 -3.23 7.81 3.59
N VAL A 461 -2.51 8.89 3.29
CA VAL A 461 -2.41 9.53 1.99
C VAL A 461 -0.92 9.57 1.65
N GLU A 462 -0.42 8.48 1.04
CA GLU A 462 1.00 8.33 0.72
C GLU A 462 1.40 9.11 -0.53
N ASP A 463 0.64 8.96 -1.62
CA ASP A 463 0.88 9.64 -2.89
C ASP A 463 -0.15 10.76 -3.14
N ILE A 464 0.35 11.96 -3.41
CA ILE A 464 -0.48 13.14 -3.70
C ILE A 464 0.02 13.83 -4.96
N ASN A 465 -0.83 13.92 -5.97
CA ASN A 465 -0.64 14.79 -7.12
C ASN A 465 -1.25 16.15 -6.81
N ILE A 466 -0.47 17.22 -6.95
CA ILE A 466 -0.89 18.60 -6.78
C ILE A 466 -0.70 19.30 -8.12
N THR A 467 -1.82 19.64 -8.75
CA THR A 467 -1.83 20.25 -10.08
C THR A 467 -2.08 21.74 -9.97
N VAL A 468 -1.20 22.52 -10.61
CA VAL A 468 -1.44 23.95 -10.85
C VAL A 468 -2.59 24.09 -11.85
N ALA A 469 -3.60 24.87 -11.49
CA ALA A 469 -4.83 24.97 -12.26
C ALA A 469 -5.46 26.36 -12.11
N LYS A 470 -6.49 26.62 -12.92
CA LYS A 470 -7.42 27.72 -12.71
C LYS A 470 -8.78 27.19 -12.29
N ASP A 471 -9.41 27.87 -11.35
CA ASP A 471 -10.78 27.58 -10.97
C ASP A 471 -11.71 27.87 -12.15
N ARG A 472 -12.67 26.96 -12.40
CA ARG A 472 -13.57 27.06 -13.57
C ARG A 472 -14.56 28.21 -13.43
N GLU A 473 -15.02 28.53 -12.22
CA GLU A 473 -16.05 29.54 -11.98
C GLU A 473 -15.43 30.91 -11.73
N THR A 474 -14.37 30.97 -10.95
CA THR A 474 -13.77 32.25 -10.52
C THR A 474 -12.57 32.68 -11.38
N GLY A 475 -11.92 31.75 -12.09
CA GLY A 475 -10.66 32.01 -12.80
C GLY A 475 -9.44 32.21 -11.91
N GLU A 476 -9.59 32.07 -10.58
CA GLU A 476 -8.49 32.16 -9.61
C GLU A 476 -7.43 31.08 -9.88
N ASP A 477 -6.15 31.40 -9.61
CA ASP A 477 -5.10 30.38 -9.60
C ASP A 477 -5.27 29.49 -8.36
N ILE A 478 -5.37 28.18 -8.59
CA ILE A 478 -5.60 27.19 -7.55
C ILE A 478 -4.61 26.04 -7.64
N LEU A 479 -4.47 25.32 -6.54
CA LEU A 479 -3.82 24.02 -6.45
C LEU A 479 -4.88 22.95 -6.24
N VAL A 480 -4.91 21.96 -7.12
CA VAL A 480 -5.81 20.81 -7.04
C VAL A 480 -5.03 19.62 -6.52
N PHE A 481 -5.39 19.13 -5.35
CA PHE A 481 -4.82 17.96 -4.70
C PHE A 481 -5.67 16.76 -5.09
N GLY A 482 -5.02 15.72 -5.60
CA GLY A 482 -5.60 14.40 -5.83
C GLY A 482 -4.73 13.34 -5.18
N GLY A 483 -5.30 12.54 -4.29
CA GLY A 483 -4.52 11.54 -3.58
C GLY A 483 -5.40 10.54 -2.83
N ALA A 484 -4.75 9.80 -1.94
CA ALA A 484 -5.32 8.72 -1.14
C ALA A 484 -5.83 7.53 -1.95
N TYR A 485 -6.07 6.43 -1.25
CA TYR A 485 -6.61 5.20 -1.83
C TYR A 485 -7.71 4.65 -0.92
N GLY A 486 -8.87 4.35 -1.50
CA GLY A 486 -10.01 3.78 -0.79
C GLY A 486 -10.69 2.66 -1.59
N TYR A 487 -10.47 1.41 -1.23
CA TYR A 487 -11.07 0.26 -1.89
C TYR A 487 -12.57 0.17 -1.61
N VAL A 488 -13.34 0.22 -2.69
CA VAL A 488 -14.82 0.16 -2.69
C VAL A 488 -15.36 -1.11 -3.34
N GLY A 489 -14.47 -1.95 -3.90
CA GLY A 489 -14.86 -3.16 -4.61
C GLY A 489 -15.75 -2.87 -5.81
N LEU A 490 -16.93 -3.48 -5.86
CA LEU A 490 -17.90 -3.27 -6.94
C LEU A 490 -18.88 -2.11 -6.66
N GLY A 491 -18.76 -1.48 -5.49
CA GLY A 491 -19.68 -0.44 -5.02
C GLY A 491 -19.15 0.98 -5.18
N ARG A 492 -19.79 1.88 -4.43
CA ARG A 492 -19.37 3.27 -4.23
C ARG A 492 -19.26 3.55 -2.73
N PRO A 493 -18.41 4.50 -2.31
CA PRO A 493 -18.26 4.82 -0.90
C PRO A 493 -19.51 5.53 -0.38
N ASP A 494 -19.82 5.36 0.90
CA ASP A 494 -20.65 6.32 1.62
C ASP A 494 -19.82 7.60 1.84
N PRO A 495 -20.20 8.76 1.24
CA PRO A 495 -19.43 10.01 1.33
C PRO A 495 -19.22 10.49 2.78
N ASP A 496 -20.14 10.15 3.68
CA ASP A 496 -20.14 10.59 5.07
C ASP A 496 -19.54 9.54 6.03
N SER A 497 -19.02 8.43 5.48
CA SER A 497 -18.37 7.39 6.30
C SER A 497 -17.17 7.95 7.08
N PRO A 498 -16.91 7.42 8.30
CA PRO A 498 -15.72 7.78 9.08
C PRO A 498 -14.40 7.57 8.31
N GLU A 499 -14.38 6.61 7.41
CA GLU A 499 -13.29 6.22 6.52
C GLU A 499 -13.02 7.34 5.52
N MET A 500 -14.05 7.83 4.83
CA MET A 500 -13.93 8.98 3.93
C MET A 500 -13.49 10.23 4.68
N LYS A 501 -14.06 10.49 5.86
CA LYS A 501 -13.64 11.61 6.72
C LYS A 501 -12.14 11.52 7.07
N ALA A 502 -11.66 10.34 7.45
CA ALA A 502 -10.24 10.13 7.78
C ALA A 502 -9.31 10.37 6.59
N LEU A 503 -9.73 10.06 5.36
CA LEU A 503 -8.96 10.38 4.15
C LEU A 503 -8.89 11.90 3.91
N TYR A 504 -10.03 12.59 3.98
CA TYR A 504 -10.08 14.04 3.78
C TYR A 504 -9.29 14.78 4.87
N ASP A 505 -9.41 14.39 6.13
CA ASP A 505 -8.66 14.99 7.23
C ASP A 505 -7.13 14.88 7.02
N GLU A 506 -6.63 13.74 6.51
CA GLU A 506 -5.20 13.59 6.19
C GLU A 506 -4.80 14.40 4.94
N LEU A 507 -5.65 14.52 3.92
CA LEU A 507 -5.35 15.36 2.75
C LEU A 507 -5.34 16.87 3.11
N GLU A 508 -6.23 17.30 4.00
CA GLU A 508 -6.21 18.64 4.58
C GLU A 508 -4.92 18.90 5.38
N GLU A 509 -4.43 17.89 6.11
CA GLU A 509 -3.16 17.97 6.83
C GLU A 509 -1.97 18.13 5.87
N VAL A 510 -1.98 17.44 4.72
CA VAL A 510 -0.97 17.65 3.66
C VAL A 510 -1.00 19.10 3.18
N ALA A 511 -2.19 19.65 2.86
CA ALA A 511 -2.31 21.04 2.44
C ALA A 511 -1.78 22.01 3.52
N ARG A 512 -2.04 21.74 4.80
CA ARG A 512 -1.55 22.54 5.94
C ARG A 512 -0.03 22.52 6.05
N ILE A 513 0.60 21.36 5.86
CA ILE A 513 2.05 21.18 6.00
C ILE A 513 2.80 21.87 4.85
N TYR A 514 2.40 21.62 3.60
CA TYR A 514 3.17 22.08 2.44
C TYR A 514 2.73 23.45 1.90
N PHE A 515 1.50 23.88 2.19
CA PHE A 515 0.93 25.15 1.69
C PHE A 515 0.17 25.90 2.79
N PRO A 516 0.80 26.23 3.92
CA PRO A 516 0.11 26.77 5.10
C PRO A 516 -0.66 28.06 4.82
N GLN A 517 -0.16 28.94 3.94
CA GLN A 517 -0.85 30.18 3.58
C GLN A 517 -2.10 29.92 2.72
N GLY A 518 -1.99 29.06 1.70
CA GLY A 518 -3.12 28.65 0.87
C GLY A 518 -4.17 27.90 1.68
N TYR A 519 -3.74 27.01 2.58
CA TYR A 519 -4.61 26.33 3.54
C TYR A 519 -5.34 27.33 4.47
N ALA A 520 -4.63 28.29 5.06
CA ALA A 520 -5.23 29.28 5.96
C ALA A 520 -6.22 30.20 5.24
N ALA A 521 -5.89 30.63 4.02
CA ALA A 521 -6.78 31.43 3.18
C ALA A 521 -8.03 30.65 2.74
N ALA A 522 -7.87 29.34 2.46
CA ALA A 522 -9.00 28.46 2.22
C ALA A 522 -9.87 28.34 3.47
N LYS A 523 -9.31 28.11 4.67
CA LYS A 523 -10.12 28.03 5.91
C LYS A 523 -10.80 29.36 6.30
N SER A 524 -10.16 30.51 6.07
CA SER A 524 -10.70 31.81 6.50
C SER A 524 -11.95 32.22 5.72
N ARG A 525 -12.03 31.80 4.46
CA ARG A 525 -13.19 31.99 3.59
C ARG A 525 -14.35 31.03 3.99
N GLY A 526 -14.17 30.14 4.99
CA GLY A 526 -15.20 29.29 5.63
C GLY A 526 -14.82 27.81 5.81
N PRO A 527 -15.65 26.99 6.50
CA PRO A 527 -15.45 25.54 6.59
C PRO A 527 -15.68 24.71 5.32
N ASN A 528 -16.59 25.02 4.41
CA ASN A 528 -16.76 26.29 3.72
C ASN A 528 -15.47 26.41 2.86
N ALA A 529 -14.82 27.54 2.61
CA ALA A 529 -13.78 27.72 1.59
C ALA A 529 -12.47 26.91 1.44
N MET A 530 -12.32 25.81 2.16
CA MET A 530 -11.92 24.56 1.48
C MET A 530 -13.07 24.00 0.58
N TYR A 531 -13.88 24.92 -0.01
CA TYR A 531 -15.30 24.86 -0.39
C TYR A 531 -16.03 26.26 -0.28
N PRO A 532 -15.99 27.23 -1.21
CA PRO A 532 -17.27 27.37 -1.90
C PRO A 532 -17.03 27.36 -3.39
N GLY A 533 -17.86 26.58 -4.07
CA GLY A 533 -17.66 26.10 -5.44
C GLY A 533 -17.11 24.66 -5.51
N GLY A 534 -16.39 24.19 -4.48
CA GLY A 534 -15.66 22.90 -4.47
C GLY A 534 -16.26 21.83 -3.55
N HIS A 535 -17.02 20.89 -4.10
CA HIS A 535 -17.50 19.73 -3.35
C HIS A 535 -16.32 18.85 -2.87
N ARG A 536 -16.44 18.17 -1.72
CA ARG A 536 -15.61 16.98 -1.44
C ARG A 536 -15.87 15.98 -2.55
N LYS A 537 -14.93 15.88 -3.50
CA LYS A 537 -15.07 14.97 -4.63
C LYS A 537 -14.19 13.76 -4.44
N PHE A 538 -14.62 12.67 -5.06
CA PHE A 538 -13.80 11.50 -5.28
C PHE A 538 -13.91 11.06 -6.74
N CYS A 539 -13.06 10.15 -7.17
CA CYS A 539 -13.28 9.37 -8.38
C CYS A 539 -12.96 7.91 -8.06
N VAL A 540 -13.59 6.96 -8.75
CA VAL A 540 -13.35 5.53 -8.49
C VAL A 540 -12.53 4.94 -9.63
N ARG A 541 -11.26 4.66 -9.39
CA ARG A 541 -10.30 4.20 -10.41
C ARG A 541 -10.44 2.68 -10.60
N PRO A 542 -10.48 2.17 -11.85
CA PRO A 542 -10.52 0.74 -12.12
C PRO A 542 -9.15 0.11 -11.87
N PHE A 543 -9.10 -0.81 -10.91
CA PHE A 543 -7.90 -1.53 -10.51
C PHE A 543 -7.98 -3.00 -10.89
N THR A 544 -6.82 -3.60 -11.22
CA THR A 544 -6.64 -5.06 -11.30
C THR A 544 -5.81 -5.58 -10.14
N PRO A 545 -5.92 -6.89 -9.79
CA PRO A 545 -5.14 -7.47 -8.69
C PRO A 545 -3.63 -7.46 -8.94
N THR A 546 -3.21 -7.40 -10.21
CA THR A 546 -1.79 -7.43 -10.63
C THR A 546 -1.20 -6.04 -10.81
N GLY A 547 -2.06 -5.00 -10.82
CA GLY A 547 -1.72 -3.64 -11.19
C GLY A 547 -1.45 -3.39 -12.67
N LEU A 548 -1.55 -4.43 -13.52
CA LEU A 548 -1.47 -4.29 -14.97
C LEU A 548 -2.82 -3.84 -15.55
N GLY A 549 -2.79 -3.07 -16.64
CA GLY A 549 -3.98 -2.91 -17.46
C GLY A 549 -4.40 -4.25 -18.10
N VAL A 550 -5.60 -4.29 -18.68
CA VAL A 550 -6.08 -5.43 -19.47
C VAL A 550 -6.15 -5.09 -20.96
N PHE A 551 -5.91 -6.09 -21.80
CA PHE A 551 -6.07 -6.07 -23.25
C PHE A 551 -6.52 -7.46 -23.74
N GLU A 552 -7.82 -7.65 -23.91
CA GLU A 552 -8.42 -8.89 -24.42
C GLU A 552 -8.93 -8.69 -25.85
N ARG A 553 -8.82 -9.72 -26.70
CA ARG A 553 -9.36 -9.70 -28.06
C ARG A 553 -10.33 -10.85 -28.28
N ILE A 554 -11.49 -10.54 -28.85
CA ILE A 554 -12.53 -11.52 -29.16
C ILE A 554 -12.98 -11.30 -30.62
N PRO A 555 -13.10 -12.35 -31.47
CA PRO A 555 -13.57 -12.18 -32.84
C PRO A 555 -15.03 -11.69 -32.89
N THR A 556 -15.38 -10.94 -33.94
CA THR A 556 -16.78 -10.57 -34.23
C THR A 556 -17.31 -11.37 -35.43
N ALA A 557 -18.62 -11.59 -35.48
CA ALA A 557 -19.26 -12.34 -36.56
C ALA A 557 -19.15 -11.65 -37.94
N SER A 558 -18.91 -10.34 -37.94
CA SER A 558 -18.64 -9.55 -39.15
C SER A 558 -17.22 -9.71 -39.68
N GLY A 559 -16.30 -10.31 -38.92
CA GLY A 559 -14.89 -10.46 -39.31
C GLY A 559 -13.94 -9.46 -38.66
N GLY A 560 -14.45 -8.58 -37.80
CA GLY A 560 -13.66 -7.68 -36.97
C GLY A 560 -13.33 -8.28 -35.60
N GLN A 561 -13.17 -7.40 -34.62
CA GLN A 561 -12.70 -7.74 -33.27
C GLN A 561 -13.41 -6.87 -32.22
N LEU A 562 -13.76 -7.47 -31.09
CA LEU A 562 -14.05 -6.77 -29.85
C LEU A 562 -12.76 -6.74 -29.01
N ILE A 563 -12.34 -5.55 -28.58
CA ILE A 563 -11.18 -5.34 -27.72
C ILE A 563 -11.64 -4.82 -26.37
N ILE A 564 -11.23 -5.45 -25.28
CA ILE A 564 -11.49 -5.00 -23.90
C ILE A 564 -10.22 -4.38 -23.33
N THR A 565 -10.32 -3.15 -22.84
CA THR A 565 -9.23 -2.45 -22.15
C THR A 565 -9.70 -1.87 -20.81
N GLY A 566 -8.75 -1.48 -19.95
CA GLY A 566 -9.05 -0.85 -18.68
C GLY A 566 -8.20 -1.40 -17.55
N GLY A 567 -8.57 -1.11 -16.30
CA GLY A 567 -7.86 -1.66 -15.14
C GLY A 567 -6.44 -1.13 -14.95
N ASN A 568 -6.06 -0.04 -15.62
CA ASN A 568 -4.72 0.56 -15.57
C ASN A 568 -4.38 1.22 -14.22
N ASN A 569 -5.09 0.88 -13.14
CA ASN A 569 -5.01 1.49 -11.83
C ASN A 569 -5.06 3.03 -11.88
N THR A 570 -3.97 3.69 -11.49
CA THR A 570 -3.83 5.15 -11.52
C THR A 570 -3.27 5.67 -12.85
N GLY A 571 -2.85 4.79 -13.76
CA GLY A 571 -2.11 5.11 -14.99
C GLY A 571 -2.96 5.32 -16.24
N GLY A 572 -4.29 5.26 -16.13
CA GLY A 572 -5.18 5.37 -17.30
C GLY A 572 -5.02 6.66 -18.11
N PHE A 573 -4.66 7.80 -17.49
CA PHE A 573 -4.31 8.98 -18.28
C PHE A 573 -2.95 8.83 -18.95
N ALA A 574 -1.94 8.37 -18.21
CA ALA A 574 -0.58 8.28 -18.70
C ALA A 574 -0.44 7.31 -19.89
N GLN A 575 -1.18 6.21 -19.85
CA GLN A 575 -1.07 5.10 -20.81
C GLN A 575 -2.04 5.21 -22.00
N ALA A 576 -2.90 6.23 -22.04
CA ALA A 576 -3.96 6.34 -23.05
C ALA A 576 -3.46 6.33 -24.50
N PRO A 577 -2.41 7.08 -24.89
CA PRO A 577 -1.88 7.01 -26.25
C PRO A 577 -1.27 5.65 -26.59
N GLY A 578 -0.57 5.02 -25.64
CA GLY A 578 0.01 3.68 -25.83
C GLY A 578 -1.07 2.63 -26.08
N MET A 579 -2.19 2.71 -25.35
CA MET A 579 -3.34 1.84 -25.59
C MET A 579 -4.01 2.10 -26.94
N ALA A 580 -4.18 3.37 -27.32
CA ALA A 580 -4.72 3.74 -28.62
C ALA A 580 -3.87 3.15 -29.77
N ARG A 581 -2.54 3.25 -29.68
CA ARG A 581 -1.60 2.63 -30.64
C ARG A 581 -1.77 1.11 -30.68
N ALA A 582 -1.86 0.45 -29.53
CA ALA A 582 -2.03 -1.00 -29.45
C ALA A 582 -3.34 -1.47 -30.11
N ILE A 583 -4.44 -0.73 -29.91
CA ILE A 583 -5.73 -1.02 -30.56
C ILE A 583 -5.61 -0.87 -32.08
N LEU A 584 -5.07 0.24 -32.56
CA LEU A 584 -4.89 0.47 -34.00
C LEU A 584 -4.04 -0.64 -34.64
N ARG A 585 -2.91 -0.99 -34.02
CA ARG A 585 -2.04 -2.08 -34.48
C ARG A 585 -2.77 -3.42 -34.53
N SER A 586 -3.60 -3.71 -33.53
CA SER A 586 -4.43 -4.93 -33.55
C SER A 586 -5.39 -4.99 -34.73
N PHE A 587 -6.01 -3.86 -35.10
CA PHE A 587 -6.89 -3.79 -36.28
C PHE A 587 -6.12 -3.92 -37.59
N LEU A 588 -4.87 -3.46 -37.64
CA LEU A 588 -3.97 -3.60 -38.78
C LEU A 588 -3.32 -4.99 -38.87
N GLY A 589 -3.50 -5.86 -37.88
CA GLY A 589 -2.82 -7.15 -37.79
C GLY A 589 -1.34 -7.04 -37.42
N GLU A 590 -0.94 -5.90 -36.87
CA GLU A 590 0.42 -5.63 -36.39
C GLU A 590 0.55 -5.98 -34.90
N HIS A 591 1.75 -6.38 -34.50
CA HIS A 591 2.06 -6.65 -33.09
C HIS A 591 2.34 -5.34 -32.31
N ASP A 592 1.80 -5.23 -31.11
CA ASP A 592 2.22 -4.25 -30.11
C ASP A 592 2.57 -4.95 -28.79
N PRO A 593 3.64 -4.55 -28.07
CA PRO A 593 3.97 -5.14 -26.76
C PRO A 593 2.80 -5.19 -25.78
N VAL A 594 1.90 -4.19 -25.79
CA VAL A 594 0.71 -4.16 -24.92
C VAL A 594 -0.18 -5.39 -25.09
N HIS A 595 -0.25 -5.97 -26.29
CA HIS A 595 -1.04 -7.19 -26.56
C HIS A 595 -0.62 -8.37 -25.68
N ILE A 596 0.65 -8.40 -25.28
CA ILE A 596 1.21 -9.40 -24.38
C ILE A 596 1.24 -8.85 -22.95
N LEU A 597 1.80 -7.66 -22.77
CA LEU A 597 2.09 -7.10 -21.44
C LEU A 597 0.85 -6.92 -20.58
N PHE A 598 -0.30 -6.59 -21.19
CA PHE A 598 -1.58 -6.39 -20.54
C PHE A 598 -2.58 -7.52 -20.85
N HIS A 599 -2.10 -8.67 -21.34
CA HIS A 599 -2.98 -9.81 -21.59
C HIS A 599 -3.67 -10.27 -20.27
N PRO A 600 -4.99 -10.49 -20.24
CA PRO A 600 -5.74 -10.75 -18.99
C PRO A 600 -5.32 -12.02 -18.25
N ASN A 601 -4.65 -12.96 -18.90
CA ASN A 601 -4.14 -14.17 -18.23
C ASN A 601 -2.85 -13.94 -17.44
N ARG A 602 -2.17 -12.80 -17.61
CA ARG A 602 -0.96 -12.49 -16.83
C ARG A 602 -1.31 -12.37 -15.34
N GLY A 603 -0.55 -13.09 -14.51
CA GLY A 603 -0.77 -13.14 -13.07
C GLY A 603 -2.09 -13.79 -12.63
N LYS A 604 -2.83 -14.49 -13.51
CA LYS A 604 -3.98 -15.32 -13.10
C LYS A 604 -3.49 -16.56 -12.36
N LEU A 605 -3.46 -16.43 -11.05
CA LEU A 605 -3.09 -17.50 -10.13
C LEU A 605 -4.33 -18.31 -9.73
N PRO A 606 -4.21 -19.65 -9.68
CA PRO A 606 -5.30 -20.52 -9.24
C PRO A 606 -5.74 -20.17 -7.81
N PRO A 607 -7.03 -20.35 -7.46
CA PRO A 607 -7.48 -20.28 -6.09
C PRO A 607 -6.70 -21.25 -5.21
N ALA A 608 -6.54 -20.95 -3.93
CA ALA A 608 -6.10 -21.98 -2.99
C ALA A 608 -7.20 -23.05 -2.96
N ASP A 609 -6.88 -24.31 -3.24
CA ASP A 609 -7.83 -25.41 -3.11
C ASP A 609 -8.36 -25.45 -1.67
N ASN A 610 -9.63 -25.09 -1.49
CA ASN A 610 -10.35 -25.33 -0.22
C ASN A 610 -10.62 -26.82 0.02
N ASN A 611 -10.11 -27.72 -0.84
CA ASN A 611 -10.23 -29.18 -0.73
C ASN A 611 -9.02 -29.88 -0.11
N TYR A 612 -8.00 -29.16 0.33
CA TYR A 612 -7.29 -29.63 1.52
C TYR A 612 -8.09 -29.13 2.72
N GLN A 613 -8.95 -30.00 3.26
CA GLN A 613 -9.02 -30.07 4.71
C GLN A 613 -7.57 -30.22 5.17
N SER A 614 -6.97 -29.12 5.61
CA SER A 614 -6.04 -29.27 6.70
C SER A 614 -6.88 -29.94 7.78
N HIS A 615 -6.74 -31.24 7.93
CA HIS A 615 -6.74 -31.80 9.26
C HIS A 615 -5.71 -30.96 10.02
N THR A 616 -6.16 -29.87 10.61
CA THR A 616 -5.58 -29.42 11.86
C THR A 616 -5.88 -30.61 12.78
N PRO A 617 -4.89 -31.41 13.18
CA PRO A 617 -5.14 -32.34 14.24
C PRO A 617 -5.55 -31.46 15.42
N SER A 618 -6.74 -31.71 15.96
CA SER A 618 -6.96 -31.38 17.37
C SER A 618 -5.75 -31.95 18.12
N PRO A 619 -5.07 -31.19 19.00
CA PRO A 619 -3.96 -31.75 19.75
C PRO A 619 -4.52 -32.75 20.77
N GLY A 620 -4.74 -33.97 20.32
CA GLY A 620 -4.71 -35.17 21.16
C GLY A 620 -3.26 -35.47 21.55
N PRO A 621 -3.05 -36.14 22.69
CA PRO A 621 -1.78 -36.12 23.42
C PRO A 621 -0.67 -36.79 22.60
N ALA A 622 0.29 -35.99 22.13
CA ALA A 622 1.42 -36.48 21.37
C ALA A 622 2.39 -37.24 22.29
N LEU A 623 2.52 -38.54 22.02
CA LEU A 623 3.69 -39.33 22.37
C LEU A 623 4.94 -38.67 21.76
N THR A 624 5.93 -38.52 22.62
CA THR A 624 7.21 -37.83 22.49
C THR A 624 8.08 -38.30 21.31
N SER A 625 8.50 -37.37 20.44
CA SER A 625 9.75 -37.46 19.64
C SER A 625 10.18 -36.05 19.17
N PRO A 626 11.48 -35.79 18.90
CA PRO A 626 12.16 -34.55 19.32
C PRO A 626 11.96 -33.33 18.39
N GLN A 627 11.76 -32.18 19.02
CA GLN A 627 11.37 -30.87 18.48
C GLN A 627 12.28 -30.29 17.38
N ALA A 628 11.69 -29.90 16.25
CA ALA A 628 12.25 -28.89 15.36
C ALA A 628 11.99 -27.48 15.94
N GLN A 629 13.04 -26.76 16.29
CA GLN A 629 12.95 -25.45 16.97
C GLN A 629 12.41 -24.35 16.04
N LYS A 630 11.37 -23.65 16.50
CA LYS A 630 10.86 -22.39 15.90
C LYS A 630 11.95 -21.31 16.00
N PRO A 631 12.11 -20.39 15.01
CA PRO A 631 13.10 -19.32 15.12
C PRO A 631 12.83 -18.44 16.36
N PRO A 632 13.88 -17.90 16.99
CA PRO A 632 13.77 -17.10 18.22
C PRO A 632 13.04 -15.77 17.97
N LEU A 633 12.27 -15.31 18.97
CA LEU A 633 11.52 -14.05 18.95
C LEU A 633 12.45 -12.85 18.68
N ARG A 634 12.11 -12.00 17.71
CA ARG A 634 12.79 -10.72 17.50
C ARG A 634 12.21 -9.64 18.43
N LEU A 635 12.87 -9.45 19.57
CA LEU A 635 12.48 -8.52 20.62
C LEU A 635 13.30 -7.23 20.57
N LEU A 636 12.64 -6.07 20.70
CA LEU A 636 13.27 -4.76 20.85
C LEU A 636 12.90 -4.15 22.22
N LEU A 637 13.89 -3.64 22.94
CA LEU A 637 13.71 -2.80 24.12
C LEU A 637 14.03 -1.35 23.76
N VAL A 638 13.10 -0.45 24.06
CA VAL A 638 13.27 1.00 23.96
C VAL A 638 13.11 1.59 25.36
N CYS A 639 14.22 2.00 25.99
CA CYS A 639 14.19 2.46 27.37
C CYS A 639 15.02 3.73 27.60
N SER A 640 14.89 4.36 28.77
CA SER A 640 15.84 5.40 29.19
C SER A 640 17.00 4.87 30.03
N ASP A 641 17.88 5.74 30.51
CA ASP A 641 19.09 5.43 31.28
C ASP A 641 18.89 5.35 32.81
N GLY A 642 17.64 5.30 33.27
CA GLY A 642 17.30 5.18 34.69
C GLY A 642 17.66 3.81 35.32
N PRO A 643 17.86 3.75 36.66
CA PRO A 643 18.31 2.54 37.37
C PRO A 643 17.36 1.35 37.22
N GLN A 644 16.06 1.58 37.11
CA GLN A 644 15.04 0.55 36.87
C GLN A 644 15.32 -0.28 35.61
N HIS A 645 15.95 0.31 34.59
CA HIS A 645 16.16 -0.36 33.32
C HIS A 645 17.33 -1.33 33.39
N ARG A 646 18.22 -1.20 34.38
CA ARG A 646 19.22 -2.24 34.68
C ARG A 646 18.53 -3.54 35.07
N TYR A 647 17.50 -3.48 35.93
CA TYR A 647 16.74 -4.66 36.31
C TYR A 647 15.91 -5.23 35.14
N LEU A 648 15.22 -4.37 34.38
CA LEU A 648 14.49 -4.81 33.17
C LEU A 648 15.42 -5.53 32.18
N ARG A 649 16.60 -4.95 31.91
CA ARG A 649 17.59 -5.55 31.02
C ARG A 649 18.14 -6.85 31.56
N TYR A 650 18.46 -6.93 32.85
CA TYR A 650 18.83 -8.20 33.49
C TYR A 650 17.77 -9.27 33.27
N ARG A 651 16.49 -8.95 33.50
CA ARG A 651 15.38 -9.90 33.30
C ARG A 651 15.25 -10.35 31.83
N LEU A 652 15.47 -9.45 30.87
CA LEU A 652 15.49 -9.80 29.45
C LEU A 652 16.74 -10.58 29.04
N ASP A 653 17.90 -10.28 29.61
CA ASP A 653 19.14 -11.05 29.37
C ASP A 653 18.95 -12.51 29.78
N GLN A 654 18.22 -12.76 30.88
CA GLN A 654 17.89 -14.11 31.35
C GLN A 654 16.84 -14.82 30.47
N ALA A 655 15.77 -14.11 30.10
CA ALA A 655 14.60 -14.73 29.48
C ALA A 655 14.66 -14.77 27.94
N PHE A 656 15.30 -13.78 27.31
CA PHE A 656 15.31 -13.55 25.86
C PHE A 656 16.68 -13.06 25.38
N PRO A 657 17.75 -13.89 25.46
CA PRO A 657 19.06 -13.49 24.99
C PRO A 657 19.01 -13.14 23.49
N GLY A 658 19.62 -12.01 23.12
CA GLY A 658 19.64 -11.52 21.73
C GLY A 658 18.59 -10.47 21.38
N TYR A 659 17.83 -9.95 22.36
CA TYR A 659 17.03 -8.74 22.16
C TYR A 659 17.91 -7.55 21.75
N ARG A 660 17.32 -6.64 20.97
CA ARG A 660 17.95 -5.36 20.60
C ARG A 660 17.56 -4.28 21.59
N CYS A 661 18.44 -3.31 21.85
CA CYS A 661 18.21 -2.27 22.83
C CYS A 661 18.56 -0.88 22.30
N VAL A 662 17.57 0.03 22.38
CA VAL A 662 17.75 1.47 22.14
C VAL A 662 17.57 2.20 23.46
N GLN A 663 18.58 2.96 23.87
CA GLN A 663 18.59 3.72 25.10
C GLN A 663 18.53 5.23 24.83
N GLU A 664 17.49 5.88 25.34
CA GLU A 664 17.33 7.34 25.34
C GLU A 664 17.95 7.95 26.59
N THR A 665 18.92 8.85 26.44
CA THR A 665 19.60 9.43 27.61
C THR A 665 18.73 10.50 28.28
N SER A 666 18.74 10.56 29.62
CA SER A 666 18.00 11.57 30.39
C SER A 666 18.45 12.99 30.02
N ASP A 667 19.74 13.21 29.81
CA ASP A 667 20.28 14.49 29.36
C ASP A 667 19.83 14.82 27.93
N GLY A 668 19.79 13.81 27.05
CA GLY A 668 19.28 13.93 25.70
C GLY A 668 17.82 14.33 25.65
N GLN A 669 16.99 13.75 26.52
CA GLN A 669 15.59 14.16 26.68
C GLN A 669 15.45 15.65 27.01
N VAL A 670 16.30 16.17 27.89
CA VAL A 670 16.31 17.60 28.26
C VAL A 670 16.79 18.46 27.09
N ARG A 671 17.89 18.08 26.43
CA ARG A 671 18.40 18.76 25.23
C ARG A 671 17.33 18.82 24.12
N GLN A 672 16.58 17.74 23.93
CA GLN A 672 15.53 17.66 22.94
C GLN A 672 14.33 18.58 23.26
N LEU A 673 13.98 18.74 24.54
CA LEU A 673 12.98 19.73 24.95
C LEU A 673 13.46 21.16 24.67
N MET A 674 14.73 21.45 24.95
CA MET A 674 15.34 22.75 24.65
C MET A 674 15.37 23.04 23.14
N LYS A 675 15.76 22.05 22.33
CA LYS A 675 15.74 22.15 20.85
C LYS A 675 14.35 22.43 20.29
N LYS A 676 13.29 21.94 20.95
CA LYS A 676 11.88 22.18 20.59
C LYS A 676 11.29 23.44 21.24
N SER A 677 12.13 24.32 21.81
CA SER A 677 11.71 25.53 22.51
C SER A 677 10.75 25.30 23.70
N ARG A 678 10.71 24.09 24.26
CA ARG A 678 9.88 23.72 25.43
C ARG A 678 10.64 23.97 26.74
N VAL A 679 11.19 25.17 26.90
CA VAL A 679 12.09 25.53 28.00
C VAL A 679 11.45 25.31 29.37
N VAL A 680 10.18 25.68 29.53
CA VAL A 680 9.46 25.47 30.81
C VAL A 680 9.41 23.99 31.20
N ASP A 681 9.10 23.10 30.25
CA ASP A 681 9.04 21.67 30.53
C ASP A 681 10.44 21.10 30.83
N ALA A 682 11.50 21.63 30.19
CA ALA A 682 12.89 21.27 30.47
C ALA A 682 13.32 21.69 31.88
N CYS A 683 13.02 22.93 32.30
CA CYS A 683 13.30 23.41 33.65
C CYS A 683 12.58 22.58 34.72
N TRP A 684 11.30 22.23 34.51
CA TRP A 684 10.57 21.36 35.42
C TRP A 684 11.17 19.95 35.47
N GLN A 685 11.63 19.39 34.36
CA GLN A 685 12.32 18.11 34.34
C GLN A 685 13.64 18.15 35.13
N GLN A 686 14.44 19.20 34.96
CA GLN A 686 15.66 19.42 35.73
C GLN A 686 15.38 19.62 37.22
N TYR A 687 14.37 20.42 37.58
CA TYR A 687 13.92 20.58 38.96
C TYR A 687 13.59 19.23 39.61
N HIS A 688 12.80 18.39 38.94
CA HIS A 688 12.46 17.06 39.47
C HIS A 688 13.68 16.15 39.60
N GLY A 689 14.68 16.28 38.73
CA GLY A 689 15.97 15.60 38.86
C GLY A 689 16.73 16.04 40.11
N LEU A 690 16.96 17.35 40.27
CA LEU A 690 17.63 17.93 41.44
C LEU A 690 16.91 17.57 42.74
N ARG A 691 15.58 17.63 42.73
CA ARG A 691 14.74 17.28 43.88
C ARG A 691 14.94 15.81 44.29
N ARG A 692 14.92 14.87 43.34
CA ARG A 692 15.16 13.45 43.65
C ARG A 692 16.56 13.21 44.19
N GLY A 693 17.56 13.91 43.66
CA GLY A 693 18.92 13.89 44.18
C GLY A 693 18.99 14.38 45.63
N PHE A 694 18.41 15.56 45.91
CA PHE A 694 18.44 16.20 47.24
C PHE A 694 17.77 15.37 48.34
N PHE A 695 16.61 14.77 48.07
CA PHE A 695 15.91 13.92 49.05
C PHE A 695 16.43 12.47 49.06
N GLY A 696 17.49 12.15 48.30
CA GLY A 696 18.09 10.82 48.24
C GLY A 696 17.19 9.76 47.60
N HIS A 697 16.22 10.15 46.76
CA HIS A 697 15.34 9.22 46.05
C HIS A 697 16.12 8.46 44.96
N ASP A 698 17.01 9.14 44.22
CA ASP A 698 17.80 8.48 43.16
C ASP A 698 18.72 7.40 43.75
N VAL A 699 19.32 7.64 44.92
CA VAL A 699 20.13 6.64 45.65
C VAL A 699 19.29 5.46 46.10
N ARG A 700 18.09 5.72 46.66
CA ARG A 700 17.16 4.66 47.10
C ARG A 700 16.66 3.81 45.94
N ARG A 701 16.29 4.42 44.81
CA ARG A 701 15.88 3.72 43.58
C ARG A 701 17.00 2.86 43.03
N ALA A 702 18.21 3.42 42.93
CA ALA A 702 19.39 2.66 42.50
C ALA A 702 19.62 1.45 43.41
N ALA A 703 19.66 1.65 44.73
CA ALA A 703 19.84 0.57 45.70
C ALA A 703 18.73 -0.50 45.62
N HIS A 704 17.47 -0.10 45.40
CA HIS A 704 16.34 -1.02 45.28
C HIS A 704 16.40 -1.90 44.02
N PHE A 705 16.81 -1.37 42.86
CA PHE A 705 16.94 -2.20 41.67
C PHE A 705 18.27 -2.95 41.61
N ASP A 706 19.34 -2.38 42.19
CA ASP A 706 20.64 -3.04 42.26
C ASP A 706 20.61 -4.28 43.17
N LYS A 707 19.84 -4.29 44.27
CA LYS A 707 19.66 -5.52 45.08
C LYS A 707 18.97 -6.66 44.31
N LEU A 708 18.24 -6.36 43.24
CA LEU A 708 17.53 -7.34 42.42
C LEU A 708 18.40 -7.89 41.28
N VAL A 709 19.60 -7.32 41.08
CA VAL A 709 20.56 -7.73 40.05
C VAL A 709 21.80 -8.33 40.75
N PRO A 710 22.26 -9.53 40.37
CA PRO A 710 23.44 -10.14 40.97
C PRO A 710 24.70 -9.23 40.85
N PRO A 711 25.57 -9.12 41.89
CA PRO A 711 26.72 -8.20 41.92
C PRO A 711 27.76 -8.34 40.79
N GLY A 712 27.70 -9.40 39.98
CA GLY A 712 28.58 -9.65 38.83
C GLY A 712 27.87 -9.61 37.47
N HIS A 713 26.56 -9.32 37.41
CA HIS A 713 25.83 -9.27 36.15
C HIS A 713 26.12 -7.98 35.39
N VAL A 714 26.59 -8.11 34.16
CA VAL A 714 26.82 -6.98 33.24
C VAL A 714 25.99 -7.22 31.98
N SER A 715 24.96 -6.40 31.78
CA SER A 715 24.18 -6.44 30.53
C SER A 715 25.05 -6.01 29.34
N PRO A 716 24.81 -6.55 28.14
CA PRO A 716 25.42 -6.04 26.91
C PRO A 716 25.20 -4.53 26.75
N ALA A 717 26.11 -3.83 26.06
CA ALA A 717 25.88 -2.44 25.73
C ALA A 717 24.58 -2.29 24.90
N PRO A 718 23.80 -1.21 25.07
CA PRO A 718 22.71 -0.91 24.14
C PRO A 718 23.23 -0.83 22.70
N ASP A 719 22.47 -1.34 21.73
CA ASP A 719 22.82 -1.23 20.31
C ASP A 719 22.87 0.24 19.86
N LEU A 720 21.98 1.09 20.41
CA LEU A 720 21.98 2.53 20.17
C LEU A 720 21.78 3.30 21.46
N VAL A 721 22.56 4.38 21.63
CA VAL A 721 22.38 5.39 22.68
C VAL A 721 22.09 6.72 22.00
N VAL A 722 20.94 7.31 22.28
CA VAL A 722 20.44 8.48 21.54
C VAL A 722 19.88 9.56 22.45
N ASP A 723 19.81 10.79 21.94
CA ASP A 723 19.15 11.90 22.62
C ASP A 723 17.63 11.84 22.51
N SER A 724 17.12 11.22 21.45
CA SER A 724 15.70 11.09 21.16
C SER A 724 15.46 9.78 20.43
N VAL A 725 14.52 8.97 20.89
CA VAL A 725 14.10 7.75 20.16
C VAL A 725 13.42 8.08 18.83
N ASN A 726 12.95 9.32 18.67
CA ASN A 726 12.45 9.84 17.41
C ASN A 726 13.58 10.43 16.58
N CYS A 727 14.52 9.59 16.17
CA CYS A 727 15.56 10.01 15.25
C CYS A 727 15.82 8.93 14.20
N ARG A 728 16.40 9.36 13.08
CA ARG A 728 16.65 8.53 11.90
C ARG A 728 17.39 7.23 12.23
N ALA A 729 18.46 7.32 13.01
CA ALA A 729 19.26 6.14 13.39
C ALA A 729 18.43 5.05 14.06
N VAL A 730 17.45 5.42 14.89
CA VAL A 730 16.56 4.47 15.55
C VAL A 730 15.57 3.87 14.55
N TRP A 731 15.03 4.67 13.62
CA TRP A 731 14.10 4.18 12.59
C TRP A 731 14.78 3.17 11.67
N GLU A 732 15.96 3.51 11.14
CA GLU A 732 16.74 2.64 10.25
C GLU A 732 17.16 1.35 10.95
N ALA A 733 17.62 1.44 12.20
CA ALA A 733 17.98 0.25 12.97
C ALA A 733 16.76 -0.65 13.24
N THR A 734 15.62 -0.06 13.61
CA THR A 734 14.37 -0.81 13.85
C THR A 734 13.88 -1.48 12.58
N GLU A 735 13.91 -0.77 11.44
CA GLU A 735 13.55 -1.31 10.13
C GLU A 735 14.48 -2.44 9.69
N LYS A 736 15.77 -2.37 10.03
CA LYS A 736 16.70 -3.48 9.82
C LYS A 736 16.44 -4.66 10.74
N TRP A 737 16.08 -4.41 12.00
CA TRP A 737 15.89 -5.45 13.00
C TRP A 737 14.54 -6.16 12.88
N GLN A 738 13.53 -5.53 12.28
CA GLN A 738 12.19 -6.08 12.08
C GLN A 738 11.62 -6.73 13.36
N PRO A 739 11.54 -5.98 14.48
CA PRO A 739 11.05 -6.56 15.74
C PRO A 739 9.59 -6.95 15.61
N GLU A 740 9.24 -8.10 16.19
CA GLU A 740 7.86 -8.58 16.28
C GLU A 740 7.15 -7.97 17.50
N LEU A 741 7.91 -7.76 18.57
CA LEU A 741 7.47 -7.17 19.83
C LEU A 741 8.48 -6.14 20.31
N THR A 742 8.00 -4.99 20.75
CA THR A 742 8.80 -3.91 21.33
C THR A 742 8.28 -3.53 22.70
N ILE A 743 9.16 -3.49 23.70
CA ILE A 743 8.86 -3.02 25.05
C ILE A 743 9.38 -1.59 25.20
N VAL A 744 8.52 -0.71 25.70
CA VAL A 744 8.83 0.71 25.91
C VAL A 744 8.77 1.03 27.40
N SER A 745 9.81 1.69 27.93
CA SER A 745 9.83 2.11 29.33
C SER A 745 10.63 3.40 29.54
N GLY A 746 9.99 4.44 30.08
CA GLY A 746 10.67 5.64 30.56
C GLY A 746 11.25 6.58 29.50
N THR A 747 10.87 6.42 28.22
CA THR A 747 11.25 7.33 27.13
C THR A 747 10.29 8.52 27.01
N LYS A 748 10.64 9.51 26.17
CA LYS A 748 9.67 10.51 25.71
C LYS A 748 8.68 9.90 24.72
N TYR A 749 7.67 10.71 24.36
CA TYR A 749 6.65 10.36 23.38
C TYR A 749 7.26 9.74 22.14
N ILE A 750 6.79 8.57 21.73
CA ILE A 750 7.23 7.86 20.52
C ILE A 750 6.38 8.34 19.34
N GLY A 751 7.04 8.68 18.24
CA GLY A 751 6.43 9.21 17.03
C GLY A 751 6.05 8.13 16.03
N LYS A 752 5.14 8.49 15.10
CA LYS A 752 4.55 7.57 14.11
C LYS A 752 5.59 6.78 13.29
N LYS A 753 6.72 7.41 12.95
CA LYS A 753 7.81 6.77 12.17
C LYS A 753 8.40 5.56 12.90
N LEU A 754 8.62 5.63 14.21
CA LEU A 754 9.10 4.47 14.98
C LEU A 754 7.99 3.44 15.18
N MET A 755 6.76 3.88 15.50
CA MET A 755 5.62 2.96 15.68
C MET A 755 5.36 2.08 14.46
N ALA A 756 5.46 2.65 13.25
CA ALA A 756 5.25 1.92 12.00
C ALA A 756 6.29 0.81 11.73
N ARG A 757 7.46 0.87 12.40
CA ARG A 757 8.59 -0.04 12.17
C ARG A 757 8.79 -1.04 13.31
N ALA A 758 8.22 -0.79 14.48
CA ALA A 758 8.59 -1.46 15.74
C ALA A 758 7.67 -2.65 16.13
N GLY A 759 6.87 -3.20 15.21
CA GLY A 759 5.97 -4.32 15.50
C GLY A 759 4.92 -3.97 16.57
N LEU A 760 4.48 -4.96 17.35
CA LEU A 760 3.60 -4.71 18.50
C LEU A 760 4.37 -3.98 19.59
N MET A 761 3.94 -2.79 19.98
CA MET A 761 4.59 -2.00 21.03
C MET A 761 3.79 -2.05 22.33
N ILE A 762 4.40 -2.49 23.43
CA ILE A 762 3.83 -2.46 24.77
C ILE A 762 4.57 -1.42 25.59
N ASN A 763 3.85 -0.40 26.07
CA ASN A 763 4.40 0.61 26.96
C ASN A 763 4.17 0.23 28.42
N MET A 764 5.22 0.36 29.22
CA MET A 764 5.20 0.19 30.67
C MET A 764 4.97 1.54 31.34
N HIS A 765 3.70 1.88 31.57
CA HIS A 765 3.32 3.16 32.16
C HIS A 765 3.15 3.04 33.68
N THR A 766 3.88 3.84 34.47
CA THR A 766 3.75 3.85 35.94
C THR A 766 2.58 4.73 36.39
N GLY A 767 1.37 4.30 36.08
CA GLY A 767 0.10 4.88 36.52
C GLY A 767 -1.10 3.98 36.21
N HIS A 768 -2.22 4.23 36.88
CA HIS A 768 -3.50 3.55 36.62
C HIS A 768 -4.22 4.21 35.43
N LEU A 769 -4.31 3.50 34.29
CA LEU A 769 -5.05 3.97 33.11
C LEU A 769 -6.50 3.48 33.12
N PRO A 770 -7.46 4.28 32.61
CA PRO A 770 -7.29 5.56 31.91
C PRO A 770 -7.08 6.80 32.79
N GLU A 771 -7.28 6.73 34.12
CA GLU A 771 -7.45 7.92 34.97
C GLU A 771 -6.20 8.78 35.14
N TYR A 772 -5.02 8.16 35.22
CA TYR A 772 -3.76 8.85 35.47
C TYR A 772 -2.79 8.65 34.30
N LYS A 773 -2.84 9.57 33.33
CA LYS A 773 -1.99 9.60 32.13
C LYS A 773 -0.78 10.51 32.31
N GLY A 774 0.32 10.24 31.61
CA GLY A 774 1.50 11.12 31.58
C GLY A 774 2.50 10.90 32.73
N ASN A 775 2.82 11.94 33.48
CA ASN A 775 3.98 11.95 34.39
C ASN A 775 3.57 11.97 35.86
N HIS A 776 4.39 11.35 36.70
CA HIS A 776 4.25 11.37 38.17
C HIS A 776 2.89 10.80 38.65
N CYS A 777 2.34 9.81 37.97
CA CYS A 777 0.99 9.33 38.24
C CYS A 777 0.83 8.70 39.63
N VAL A 778 1.84 7.99 40.16
CA VAL A 778 1.84 7.51 41.56
C VAL A 778 1.72 8.67 42.55
N PHE A 779 2.42 9.79 42.30
CA PHE A 779 2.29 10.98 43.13
C PHE A 779 0.88 11.56 43.09
N PHE A 780 0.27 11.65 41.89
CA PHE A 780 -1.07 12.23 41.75
C PHE A 780 -2.17 11.33 42.30
N ALA A 781 -2.06 10.01 42.16
CA ALA A 781 -2.98 9.08 42.80
C ALA A 781 -2.98 9.26 44.33
N LEU A 782 -1.79 9.36 44.94
CA LEU A 782 -1.68 9.64 46.38
C LEU A 782 -2.16 11.05 46.75
N TYR A 783 -1.86 12.05 45.94
CA TYR A 783 -2.28 13.44 46.18
C TYR A 783 -3.80 13.60 46.13
N ASP A 784 -4.47 12.88 45.23
CA ASP A 784 -5.93 12.85 45.12
C ASP A 784 -6.58 11.94 46.18
N GLY A 785 -5.78 11.23 46.99
CA GLY A 785 -6.26 10.27 47.98
C GLY A 785 -6.74 8.92 47.39
N ALA A 786 -6.54 8.70 46.09
CA ALA A 786 -6.91 7.48 45.38
C ALA A 786 -5.82 6.40 45.53
N VAL A 787 -5.63 5.94 46.76
CA VAL A 787 -4.59 4.96 47.13
C VAL A 787 -4.77 3.62 46.40
N ASP A 788 -6.01 3.23 46.12
CA ASP A 788 -6.40 2.07 45.30
C ASP A 788 -5.99 2.18 43.82
N LYS A 789 -5.64 3.39 43.36
CA LYS A 789 -5.20 3.67 41.98
C LYS A 789 -3.68 3.87 41.87
N VAL A 790 -2.93 3.50 42.91
CA VAL A 790 -1.48 3.35 42.81
C VAL A 790 -1.19 2.06 42.04
N ALA A 791 -0.78 2.19 40.78
CA ALA A 791 -0.56 1.05 39.88
C ALA A 791 0.46 1.37 38.78
N SER A 792 0.90 0.31 38.09
CA SER A 792 1.47 0.40 36.73
C SER A 792 0.58 -0.32 35.74
N THR A 793 0.49 0.21 34.52
CA THR A 793 -0.29 -0.36 33.42
C THR A 793 0.63 -0.75 32.26
N LEU A 794 0.51 -1.99 31.79
CA LEU A 794 1.03 -2.43 30.50
C LEU A 794 -0.05 -2.20 29.45
N HIS A 795 0.21 -1.38 28.44
CA HIS A 795 -0.77 -1.06 27.40
C HIS A 795 -0.15 -1.02 26.01
N GLN A 796 -0.97 -1.23 24.99
CA GLN A 796 -0.54 -1.09 23.61
C GLN A 796 -0.22 0.37 23.32
N LEU A 797 0.99 0.65 22.81
CA LEU A 797 1.34 2.01 22.43
C LEU A 797 0.60 2.41 21.14
N THR A 798 -0.09 3.54 21.19
CA THR A 798 -0.81 4.15 20.06
C THR A 798 -0.37 5.60 19.87
N PRO A 799 -0.79 6.29 18.79
CA PRO A 799 -0.54 7.73 18.63
C PRO A 799 -1.17 8.61 19.73
N GLU A 800 -2.13 8.09 20.49
CA GLU A 800 -2.69 8.78 21.64
C GLU A 800 -1.85 8.50 22.89
N LEU A 801 -1.45 9.56 23.61
CA LEU A 801 -0.63 9.43 24.81
C LEU A 801 -1.38 8.63 25.89
N ASP A 802 -0.84 7.45 26.23
CA ASP A 802 -1.41 6.53 27.22
C ASP A 802 -2.87 6.13 26.94
N GLY A 803 -3.27 6.09 25.66
CA GLY A 803 -4.65 5.85 25.24
C GLY A 803 -4.93 4.46 24.64
N GLY A 804 -3.94 3.60 24.46
CA GLY A 804 -4.15 2.29 23.84
C GLY A 804 -4.66 1.21 24.78
N ASP A 805 -5.18 0.13 24.22
CA ASP A 805 -5.83 -0.94 25.00
C ASP A 805 -4.88 -1.56 26.04
N VAL A 806 -5.43 -1.93 27.19
CA VAL A 806 -4.67 -2.40 28.36
C VAL A 806 -4.43 -3.90 28.27
N LEU A 807 -3.17 -4.29 28.37
CA LEU A 807 -2.76 -5.69 28.47
C LEU A 807 -2.84 -6.19 29.91
N ASP A 808 -2.35 -5.40 30.86
CA ASP A 808 -2.32 -5.78 32.27
C ASP A 808 -2.17 -4.57 33.19
N ARG A 809 -2.56 -4.72 34.45
CA ARG A 809 -2.35 -3.74 35.52
C ARG A 809 -1.80 -4.43 36.75
N VAL A 810 -0.77 -3.84 37.35
CA VAL A 810 -0.18 -4.33 38.60
C VAL A 810 -0.41 -3.31 39.71
N PHE A 811 -0.77 -3.81 40.88
CA PHE A 811 -1.07 -3.02 42.08
C PHE A 811 -0.14 -3.49 43.20
N PRO A 812 0.72 -2.62 43.75
CA PRO A 812 1.63 -3.01 44.82
C PRO A 812 0.88 -3.15 46.15
N GLU A 813 1.40 -4.00 47.03
CA GLU A 813 1.01 -3.96 48.43
C GLU A 813 1.50 -2.66 49.08
N ILE A 814 0.58 -1.96 49.73
CA ILE A 814 0.79 -0.65 50.33
C ILE A 814 0.95 -0.82 51.84
N ASP A 815 2.14 -0.47 52.34
CA ASP A 815 2.50 -0.50 53.75
C ASP A 815 2.32 0.90 54.39
N PRO A 816 1.97 1.00 55.69
CA PRO A 816 1.87 2.28 56.38
C PRO A 816 3.12 3.17 56.32
N GLU A 817 4.31 2.58 56.14
CA GLU A 817 5.59 3.29 56.04
C GLU A 817 6.00 3.58 54.58
N ASP A 818 5.18 3.17 53.61
CA ASP A 818 5.42 3.50 52.22
C ASP A 818 5.31 5.01 51.95
N ASN A 819 6.03 5.44 50.94
CA ASN A 819 5.89 6.76 50.36
C ASN A 819 5.79 6.64 48.84
N GLU A 820 5.60 7.78 48.16
CA GLU A 820 5.52 7.84 46.71
C GLU A 820 6.67 7.12 46.00
N ASP A 821 7.89 7.21 46.53
CA ASP A 821 9.07 6.63 45.90
C ASP A 821 9.11 5.11 46.05
N THR A 822 8.79 4.59 47.25
CA THR A 822 8.75 3.13 47.50
C THR A 822 7.62 2.47 46.73
N LEU A 823 6.45 3.12 46.64
CA LEU A 823 5.33 2.66 45.83
C LEU A 823 5.66 2.71 44.34
N TYR A 824 6.34 3.76 43.87
CA TYR A 824 6.82 3.83 42.48
C TYR A 824 7.75 2.67 42.15
N THR A 825 8.72 2.35 43.03
CA THR A 825 9.65 1.24 42.79
C THR A 825 8.95 -0.12 42.83
N LYS A 826 8.01 -0.34 43.77
CA LYS A 826 7.20 -1.57 43.86
C LYS A 826 6.34 -1.76 42.59
N CYS A 827 5.62 -0.72 42.18
CA CYS A 827 4.81 -0.72 40.95
C CYS A 827 5.63 -1.11 39.71
N LEU A 828 6.86 -0.61 39.62
CA LEU A 828 7.69 -0.80 38.45
C LEU A 828 8.37 -2.18 38.44
N GLU A 829 8.83 -2.66 39.59
CA GLU A 829 9.31 -4.04 39.77
C GLU A 829 8.24 -5.05 39.32
N MET A 830 7.02 -4.93 39.85
CA MET A 830 5.91 -5.82 39.45
C MET A 830 5.58 -5.72 37.96
N ALA A 831 5.65 -4.53 37.38
CA ALA A 831 5.37 -4.32 35.96
C ALA A 831 6.44 -4.96 35.06
N ILE A 832 7.72 -4.88 35.45
CA ILE A 832 8.83 -5.54 34.75
C ILE A 832 8.59 -7.05 34.73
N ASP A 833 8.24 -7.62 35.88
CA ASP A 833 8.02 -9.05 36.03
C ASP A 833 6.86 -9.54 35.18
N ARG A 834 5.72 -8.84 35.26
CA ARG A 834 4.54 -9.16 34.47
C ARG A 834 4.78 -8.95 32.97
N CYS A 835 5.56 -7.94 32.60
CA CYS A 835 5.95 -7.71 31.20
C CYS A 835 6.75 -8.91 30.66
N VAL A 836 7.74 -9.40 31.41
CA VAL A 836 8.57 -10.55 31.00
C VAL A 836 7.72 -11.82 30.86
N GLU A 837 6.74 -12.03 31.73
CA GLU A 837 5.77 -13.13 31.61
C GLU A 837 4.98 -13.06 30.30
N HIS A 838 4.47 -11.89 29.94
CA HIS A 838 3.72 -11.68 28.69
C HIS A 838 4.58 -11.84 27.44
N ILE A 839 5.84 -11.38 27.46
CA ILE A 839 6.81 -11.65 26.38
C ILE A 839 6.99 -13.18 26.23
N GLY A 840 7.04 -13.93 27.33
CA GLY A 840 7.11 -15.39 27.31
C GLY A 840 5.87 -16.05 26.72
N LYS A 841 4.67 -15.52 26.99
CA LYS A 841 3.44 -16.00 26.35
C LYS A 841 3.49 -15.75 24.84
N PHE A 842 3.86 -14.54 24.44
CA PHE A 842 3.98 -14.13 23.04
C PHE A 842 5.02 -14.97 22.28
N SER A 843 6.19 -15.22 22.86
CA SER A 843 7.25 -16.03 22.23
C SER A 843 6.82 -17.47 21.94
N ARG A 844 5.95 -18.03 22.80
CA ARG A 844 5.32 -19.35 22.59
C ARG A 844 4.19 -19.33 21.56
N GLY A 845 3.89 -18.18 20.95
CA GLY A 845 2.83 -18.00 19.97
C GLY A 845 1.43 -17.85 20.58
N GLN A 846 1.33 -17.58 21.89
CA GLN A 846 0.05 -17.25 22.51
C GLN A 846 -0.35 -15.82 22.14
N ARG A 847 -1.62 -15.62 21.82
CA ARG A 847 -2.17 -14.28 21.58
C ARG A 847 -2.21 -13.51 22.89
N LEU A 848 -1.76 -12.25 22.86
CA LEU A 848 -1.96 -11.32 23.98
C LEU A 848 -3.35 -10.72 23.88
N GLU A 849 -4.05 -10.67 25.02
CA GLU A 849 -5.40 -10.13 25.12
C GLU A 849 -5.34 -8.70 25.64
N PHE A 850 -6.00 -7.79 24.94
CA PHE A 850 -6.04 -6.38 25.28
C PHE A 850 -7.48 -5.96 25.56
N VAL A 851 -7.66 -5.16 26.61
CA VAL A 851 -8.96 -4.63 27.04
C VAL A 851 -9.04 -3.15 26.68
N PRO A 852 -10.03 -2.72 25.88
CA PRO A 852 -10.22 -1.32 25.55
C PRO A 852 -10.36 -0.42 26.78
N GLN A 853 -9.75 0.76 26.72
CA GLN A 853 -9.90 1.77 27.77
C GLN A 853 -11.23 2.53 27.60
N GLU A 854 -11.89 2.85 28.72
CA GLU A 854 -13.01 3.80 28.71
C GLU A 854 -12.51 5.21 28.41
N ALA A 855 -13.31 5.99 27.66
CA ALA A 855 -12.97 7.36 27.32
C ALA A 855 -12.94 8.25 28.58
N GLY A 856 -11.79 8.83 28.91
CA GLY A 856 -11.65 9.73 30.07
C GLY A 856 -10.24 9.85 30.63
N GLY A 857 -10.17 10.32 31.89
CA GLY A 857 -8.93 10.47 32.67
C GLY A 857 -8.21 11.81 32.50
N ARG A 858 -7.13 12.00 33.28
CA ARG A 858 -6.36 13.25 33.31
C ARG A 858 -4.91 13.01 32.92
N THR A 859 -4.40 13.85 32.02
CA THR A 859 -2.99 13.86 31.64
C THR A 859 -2.21 14.83 32.53
N PHE A 860 -1.19 14.31 33.20
CA PHE A 860 -0.28 15.08 34.06
C PHE A 860 1.07 15.30 33.38
N ARG A 861 1.56 16.54 33.47
CA ARG A 861 2.87 16.98 32.95
C ARG A 861 3.82 17.21 34.12
N HIS A 862 5.12 17.24 33.85
CA HIS A 862 6.12 17.56 34.88
C HIS A 862 5.81 18.87 35.64
N ARG A 863 5.27 19.88 34.95
CA ARG A 863 4.89 21.18 35.55
C ARG A 863 3.72 21.12 36.52
N ASP A 864 2.89 20.08 36.45
CA ASP A 864 1.68 19.98 37.28
C ASP A 864 2.00 19.56 38.71
N ARG A 865 3.19 18.97 38.94
CA ARG A 865 3.71 18.61 40.25
C ARG A 865 4.56 19.77 40.76
N THR A 866 3.96 20.61 41.59
CA THR A 866 4.58 21.81 42.14
C THR A 866 5.02 21.57 43.59
N PRO A 867 5.98 22.36 44.12
CA PRO A 867 6.40 22.28 45.52
C PRO A 867 5.23 22.38 46.52
N GLY A 868 4.21 23.19 46.21
CA GLY A 868 3.02 23.32 47.05
C GLY A 868 2.20 22.03 47.12
N LYS A 869 2.04 21.30 46.00
CA LYS A 869 1.37 19.99 46.00
C LYS A 869 2.21 18.94 46.72
N GLU A 870 3.53 19.00 46.60
CA GLU A 870 4.44 18.11 47.31
C GLU A 870 4.33 18.28 48.83
N LEU A 871 4.30 19.53 49.30
CA LEU A 871 4.07 19.82 50.72
C LEU A 871 2.69 19.35 51.17
N GLY A 872 1.66 19.51 50.32
CA GLY A 872 0.32 19.00 50.56
C GLY A 872 0.26 17.47 50.71
N LEU A 873 0.93 16.73 49.82
CA LEU A 873 1.03 15.27 49.95
C LEU A 873 1.84 14.87 51.18
N TRP A 874 2.97 15.55 51.45
CA TRP A 874 3.79 15.30 52.64
C TRP A 874 2.97 15.47 53.92
N TRP A 875 2.14 16.51 54.01
CA TRP A 875 1.25 16.70 55.14
C TRP A 875 0.17 15.61 55.22
N SER A 876 -0.40 15.21 54.10
CA SER A 876 -1.41 14.14 54.04
C SER A 876 -0.86 12.78 54.48
N LEU A 877 0.37 12.45 54.09
CA LEU A 877 1.06 11.22 54.50
C LEU A 877 1.46 11.24 55.98
N ASN A 878 2.00 12.36 56.48
CA ASN A 878 2.56 12.43 57.84
C ASN A 878 1.54 12.82 58.93
N ALA A 879 0.58 13.70 58.61
CA ALA A 879 -0.44 14.18 59.54
C ALA A 879 -1.82 13.55 59.31
N GLY A 880 -2.14 13.13 58.08
CA GLY A 880 -3.49 12.74 57.65
C GLY A 880 -3.86 11.26 57.70
N ARG A 881 -2.98 10.36 58.18
CA ARG A 881 -3.21 8.90 58.20
C ARG A 881 -3.56 8.30 56.82
N LEU A 882 -3.15 8.90 55.70
CA LEU A 882 -3.57 8.49 54.34
C LEU A 882 -3.32 7.00 54.04
N LEU A 883 -2.19 6.45 54.50
CA LEU A 883 -1.84 5.02 54.33
C LEU A 883 -2.15 4.17 55.58
N LYS A 884 -2.76 4.75 56.62
CA LYS A 884 -3.04 4.10 57.92
C LYS A 884 -4.51 3.66 58.10
N SER A 885 -5.36 3.84 57.08
CA SER A 885 -6.74 3.32 57.08
C SER A 885 -6.84 2.03 56.26
N ARG A 886 -6.93 0.88 56.92
CA ARG A 886 -7.33 -0.40 56.30
C ARG A 886 -8.78 -0.32 55.79
N PRO A 887 -9.12 -0.78 54.58
CA PRO A 887 -10.48 -1.24 54.30
C PRO A 887 -10.70 -2.57 55.02
N ALA A 888 -11.80 -2.69 55.76
CA ALA A 888 -12.26 -3.95 56.30
C ALA A 888 -12.52 -4.94 55.16
N SER A 889 -12.03 -6.17 55.31
CA SER A 889 -12.38 -7.33 54.48
C SER A 889 -13.89 -7.49 54.42
N LYS A 890 -14.49 -7.30 53.23
CA LYS A 890 -15.80 -7.87 52.93
C LYS A 890 -15.58 -9.33 52.57
N GLU A 891 -16.12 -10.21 53.42
CA GLU A 891 -16.42 -11.60 53.07
C GLU A 891 -17.22 -11.62 51.76
N VAL A 892 -16.76 -12.46 50.84
CA VAL A 892 -17.50 -12.82 49.63
C VAL A 892 -18.47 -13.91 50.07
N ASP A 893 -19.76 -13.56 50.15
CA ASP A 893 -20.83 -14.55 50.12
C ASP A 893 -20.76 -15.27 48.76
N THR A 894 -20.65 -16.59 48.84
CA THR A 894 -20.85 -17.50 47.73
C THR A 894 -22.33 -17.54 47.36
N ASP A 895 -22.66 -17.12 46.15
CA ASP A 895 -23.70 -17.72 45.28
C ASP A 895 -23.43 -17.38 43.81
#